data_AF-A0A7Z9N299-F1
#
_entry.id   AF-A0A7Z9N299-F1
#
_cell.length_a   1.000
_cell.length_b   1.000
_cell.length_c   1.000
_cell.angle_alpha   90.00
_cell.angle_beta   90.00
_cell.angle_gamma   90.00
#
_symmetry.space_group_name_H-M   'P 1'
#
loop_
_entity.id
_entity.type
_entity.pdbx_description
1 polymer ?
#
loop_
_entity_poly.entity_id
_entity_poly.type
_entity_poly.pdbx_seq_one_letter_code
_entity_poly.pdbx_strand_id
1 'polypeptide(L)'
;GELASMLGDEYLSADIYLRTWRIHDISKKITEKMDLKTKKIMEAFCQGINFWIDETSDDLPLEFRILGIKPQYWQPSDVVGYARMLAHELQSSWKAEIIYGAVAQFFGMNKLAEIYPGYSETQPKISEHLKKEETKIVYDKILENEFFIRDLLHFRSPNIGSNSWVLSGALTETGKPLLANDPHLDFTQPARWYEMHLKGGRFNVSGVCIAGIPVPIIGQNETCAWGFTNSMVDDVDFFVETMHPDNPNKYKKGNEWLDVELIKETIPLKEGGDTTVVIRMTHHGPIISDIHPLLKGQETAVSMAWTGHWLTSEIEGFFKLNLMKDWEDFTEATSLFGVPGQNMIYADVHGNIGWRPAVYIPLRKKGESLIPRPGHDPTYDWFGKVPFVEMPYLLNPEQGYIVTANNKIIDNTFQYYISGLWADPSRAQRILERVQSLDNATVQDMKSIQLDVTSLFAREITPYFLATEAGTERKNLKEAYRLLKNWKGEESIKSSAALLFHSAINKLIRNIYGDEMALLGKHYLEAFIGLKYLHSRSLRDILKKNKSTWFDDVRTGKYVESRDEILKRSLEEAVNELEDRVGPNPTSWQWGNEHSLTHPHVLGKIKILNWLFKFNVGPFPSGGSDKTPNAGGYSFNKPFKQTAGASMRRIVDFSNL
;
A
#
# COMPACT_ATOMS: atom_id res chain seq x y z
N GLY A 1 -6.42 -3.04 -19.58
CA GLY A 1 -6.33 -4.43 -20.04
C GLY A 1 -6.35 -4.45 -21.54
N GLU A 2 -5.29 -3.91 -22.15
CA GLU A 2 -5.04 -3.93 -23.60
C GLU A 2 -3.59 -4.34 -23.90
N LEU A 3 -2.93 -4.96 -22.92
CA LEU A 3 -1.56 -5.43 -23.01
C LEU A 3 -1.41 -6.48 -24.13
N ALA A 4 -2.41 -7.31 -24.37
CA ALA A 4 -2.39 -8.31 -25.42
C ALA A 4 -2.23 -7.67 -26.80
N SER A 5 -3.05 -6.66 -27.10
CA SER A 5 -2.99 -5.93 -28.37
C SER A 5 -1.67 -5.20 -28.60
N MET A 6 -1.03 -4.71 -27.53
CA MET A 6 0.19 -3.90 -27.63
C MET A 6 1.46 -4.75 -27.58
N LEU A 7 1.53 -5.70 -26.65
CA LEU A 7 2.74 -6.41 -26.31
C LEU A 7 2.76 -7.84 -26.87
N GLY A 8 1.61 -8.50 -26.98
CA GLY A 8 1.47 -9.85 -27.54
C GLY A 8 0.40 -10.68 -26.85
N ASP A 9 -0.15 -11.67 -27.55
CA ASP A 9 -1.31 -12.47 -27.10
C ASP A 9 -1.03 -13.28 -25.81
N GLU A 10 0.23 -13.47 -25.43
CA GLU A 10 0.63 -14.04 -24.14
C GLU A 10 0.13 -13.23 -22.93
N TYR A 11 -0.20 -11.94 -23.13
CA TYR A 11 -0.77 -11.06 -22.11
C TYR A 11 -2.30 -11.10 -22.04
N LEU A 12 -2.97 -11.95 -22.82
CA LEU A 12 -4.44 -12.04 -22.81
C LEU A 12 -5.00 -12.36 -21.43
N SER A 13 -4.38 -13.28 -20.69
CA SER A 13 -4.82 -13.61 -19.32
C SER A 13 -4.75 -12.39 -18.38
N ALA A 14 -3.73 -11.55 -18.54
CA ALA A 14 -3.59 -10.32 -17.78
C ALA A 14 -4.69 -9.31 -18.15
N ASP A 15 -5.00 -9.16 -19.43
CA ASP A 15 -6.08 -8.30 -19.87
C ASP A 15 -7.43 -8.74 -19.34
N ILE A 16 -7.74 -10.05 -19.42
CA ILE A 16 -8.96 -10.61 -18.85
C ILE A 16 -9.05 -10.28 -17.36
N TYR A 17 -7.97 -10.49 -16.60
CA TYR A 17 -7.94 -10.19 -15.18
C TYR A 17 -8.19 -8.70 -14.88
N LEU A 18 -7.53 -7.80 -15.61
CA LEU A 18 -7.72 -6.35 -15.48
C LEU A 18 -9.11 -5.88 -15.93
N ARG A 19 -9.70 -6.54 -16.94
CA ARG A 19 -11.08 -6.26 -17.39
C ARG A 19 -12.11 -6.72 -16.36
N THR A 20 -11.89 -7.86 -15.70
CA THR A 20 -12.72 -8.36 -14.60
C THR A 20 -12.79 -7.39 -13.42
N TRP A 21 -11.74 -6.60 -13.16
CA TRP A 21 -11.80 -5.53 -12.15
C TRP A 21 -12.72 -4.37 -12.51
N ARG A 22 -13.20 -4.28 -13.77
CA ARG A 22 -14.15 -3.26 -14.24
C ARG A 22 -13.68 -1.81 -14.08
N ILE A 23 -12.38 -1.57 -13.88
CA ILE A 23 -11.80 -0.21 -13.75
C ILE A 23 -12.10 0.63 -15.01
N HIS A 24 -11.92 0.06 -16.20
CA HIS A 24 -12.17 0.78 -17.45
C HIS A 24 -13.65 1.20 -17.60
N ASP A 25 -14.58 0.37 -17.13
CA ASP A 25 -16.03 0.62 -17.21
C ASP A 25 -16.45 1.73 -16.24
N ILE A 26 -16.03 1.63 -14.96
CA ILE A 26 -16.35 2.66 -13.98
C ILE A 26 -15.74 4.02 -14.37
N SER A 27 -14.58 4.02 -15.03
CA SER A 27 -13.92 5.25 -15.49
C SER A 27 -14.69 5.97 -16.58
N LYS A 28 -15.31 5.22 -17.50
CA LYS A 28 -16.24 5.79 -18.50
C LYS A 28 -17.48 6.38 -17.82
N LYS A 29 -18.09 5.63 -16.90
CA LYS A 29 -19.29 6.08 -16.16
C LYS A 29 -19.04 7.33 -15.31
N ILE A 30 -17.88 7.44 -14.66
CA ILE A 30 -17.46 8.64 -13.93
C ILE A 30 -17.29 9.81 -14.90
N THR A 31 -16.62 9.59 -16.03
CA THR A 31 -16.40 10.64 -17.05
C THR A 31 -17.72 11.15 -17.65
N GLU A 32 -18.70 10.27 -17.86
CA GLU A 32 -20.02 10.63 -18.37
C GLU A 32 -20.82 11.49 -17.38
N LYS A 33 -20.65 11.24 -16.08
CA LYS A 33 -21.34 11.98 -14.99
C LYS A 33 -20.57 13.19 -14.47
N MET A 34 -19.36 13.40 -14.95
CA MET A 34 -18.52 14.53 -14.59
C MET A 34 -19.21 15.85 -14.95
N ASP A 35 -19.10 16.86 -14.09
CA ASP A 35 -19.66 18.17 -14.39
C ASP A 35 -18.99 18.78 -15.64
N LEU A 36 -19.75 19.62 -16.36
CA LEU A 36 -19.31 20.16 -17.65
C LEU A 36 -18.00 20.95 -17.55
N LYS A 37 -17.73 21.61 -16.42
CA LYS A 37 -16.54 22.45 -16.26
C LYS A 37 -15.30 21.58 -16.04
N THR A 38 -15.38 20.59 -15.16
CA THR A 38 -14.31 19.60 -14.95
C THR A 38 -14.05 18.83 -16.24
N LYS A 39 -15.10 18.39 -16.95
CA LYS A 39 -14.98 17.65 -18.21
C LYS A 39 -14.22 18.45 -19.27
N LYS A 40 -14.52 19.74 -19.45
CA LYS A 40 -13.78 20.62 -20.38
C LYS A 40 -12.30 20.75 -20.05
N ILE A 41 -11.94 20.84 -18.77
CA ILE A 41 -10.53 20.90 -18.35
C ILE A 41 -9.82 19.58 -18.68
N MET A 42 -10.47 18.45 -18.42
CA MET A 42 -9.94 17.12 -18.71
C MET A 42 -9.78 16.88 -20.22
N GLU A 43 -10.74 17.32 -21.04
CA GLU A 43 -10.64 17.27 -22.49
C GLU A 43 -9.46 18.11 -23.00
N ALA A 44 -9.29 19.34 -22.51
CA ALA A 44 -8.16 20.20 -22.87
C ALA A 44 -6.80 19.60 -22.45
N PHE A 45 -6.73 18.96 -21.27
CA PHE A 45 -5.54 18.26 -20.83
C PHE A 45 -5.18 17.08 -21.75
N CYS A 46 -6.18 16.25 -22.10
CA CYS A 46 -5.97 15.12 -23.02
C CYS A 46 -5.60 15.60 -24.44
N GLN A 47 -6.16 16.72 -24.91
CA GLN A 47 -5.76 17.34 -26.17
C GLN A 47 -4.29 17.77 -26.16
N GLY A 48 -3.78 18.29 -25.04
CA GLY A 48 -2.35 18.59 -24.89
C GLY A 48 -1.45 17.36 -24.99
N ILE A 49 -1.86 16.24 -24.38
CA ILE A 49 -1.15 14.96 -24.51
C ILE A 49 -1.19 14.46 -25.97
N ASN A 50 -2.36 14.51 -26.60
CA ASN A 50 -2.55 14.03 -27.97
C ASN A 50 -1.79 14.89 -28.99
N PHE A 51 -1.73 16.20 -28.76
CA PHE A 51 -0.89 17.10 -29.53
C PHE A 51 0.58 16.70 -29.45
N TRP A 52 1.09 16.38 -28.25
CA TRP A 52 2.47 15.90 -28.11
C TRP A 52 2.71 14.54 -28.78
N ILE A 53 1.71 13.65 -28.76
CA ILE A 53 1.76 12.37 -29.50
C ILE A 53 1.92 12.62 -31.00
N ASP A 54 1.18 13.57 -31.56
CA ASP A 54 1.25 13.92 -32.98
C ASP A 54 2.62 14.51 -33.33
N GLU A 55 3.10 15.47 -32.54
CA GLU A 55 4.40 16.14 -32.73
C GLU A 55 5.59 15.17 -32.63
N THR A 56 5.46 14.08 -31.87
CA THR A 56 6.54 13.09 -31.67
C THR A 56 6.38 11.84 -32.53
N SER A 57 5.39 11.79 -33.43
CA SER A 57 5.07 10.60 -34.22
C SER A 57 6.23 10.10 -35.09
N ASP A 58 7.10 11.00 -35.55
CA ASP A 58 8.31 10.69 -36.35
C ASP A 58 9.59 10.48 -35.51
N ASP A 59 9.59 10.86 -34.22
CA ASP A 59 10.71 10.62 -33.29
C ASP A 59 10.19 10.16 -31.91
N LEU A 60 9.63 8.95 -31.92
CA LEU A 60 9.07 8.37 -30.71
C LEU A 60 10.15 8.17 -29.63
N PRO A 61 9.78 8.29 -28.34
CA PRO A 61 10.68 7.92 -27.24
C PRO A 61 11.22 6.49 -27.42
N LEU A 62 12.43 6.27 -26.89
CA LEU A 62 13.20 5.04 -27.12
C LEU A 62 12.40 3.77 -26.77
N GLU A 63 11.58 3.83 -25.73
CA GLU A 63 10.73 2.74 -25.27
C GLU A 63 9.74 2.30 -26.36
N PHE A 64 9.05 3.24 -26.99
CA PHE A 64 8.10 2.97 -28.07
C PHE A 64 8.81 2.40 -29.30
N ARG A 65 10.00 2.92 -29.65
CA ARG A 65 10.80 2.41 -30.77
C ARG A 65 11.30 0.98 -30.54
N ILE A 66 11.80 0.67 -29.34
CA ILE A 66 12.27 -0.68 -28.99
C ILE A 66 11.11 -1.69 -29.03
N LEU A 67 9.94 -1.29 -28.53
CA LEU A 67 8.76 -2.16 -28.45
C LEU A 67 8.01 -2.26 -29.78
N GLY A 68 8.26 -1.36 -30.73
CA GLY A 68 7.54 -1.29 -32.00
C GLY A 68 6.06 -0.91 -31.84
N ILE A 69 5.72 -0.19 -30.76
CA ILE A 69 4.35 0.25 -30.45
C ILE A 69 4.21 1.76 -30.68
N LYS A 70 3.00 2.21 -31.02
CA LYS A 70 2.66 3.63 -31.09
C LYS A 70 1.85 4.04 -29.87
N PRO A 71 2.10 5.23 -29.28
CA PRO A 71 1.25 5.76 -28.22
C PRO A 71 -0.19 5.93 -28.71
N GLN A 72 -1.15 5.62 -27.82
CA GLN A 72 -2.58 5.83 -28.08
C GLN A 72 -3.00 7.22 -27.64
N TYR A 73 -4.00 7.80 -28.32
CA TYR A 73 -4.60 9.04 -27.88
C TYR A 73 -5.35 8.86 -26.55
N TRP A 74 -5.14 9.81 -25.66
CA TRP A 74 -5.80 9.90 -24.38
C TRP A 74 -7.18 10.53 -24.51
N GLN A 75 -8.10 10.00 -23.72
CA GLN A 75 -9.42 10.54 -23.44
C GLN A 75 -9.56 10.75 -21.92
N PRO A 76 -10.50 11.61 -21.45
CA PRO A 76 -10.69 11.84 -20.02
C PRO A 76 -10.90 10.57 -19.19
N SER A 77 -11.51 9.52 -19.78
CA SER A 77 -11.69 8.22 -19.12
C SER A 77 -10.38 7.50 -18.82
N ASP A 78 -9.31 7.75 -19.58
CA ASP A 78 -8.00 7.13 -19.36
C ASP A 78 -7.32 7.73 -18.13
N VAL A 79 -7.46 9.05 -17.94
CA VAL A 79 -7.01 9.73 -16.72
C VAL A 79 -7.74 9.21 -15.49
N VAL A 80 -9.07 9.10 -15.57
CA VAL A 80 -9.89 8.55 -14.47
C VAL A 80 -9.51 7.10 -14.18
N GLY A 81 -9.30 6.29 -15.23
CA GLY A 81 -8.89 4.90 -15.11
C GLY A 81 -7.51 4.73 -14.51
N TYR A 82 -6.58 5.60 -14.87
CA TYR A 82 -5.26 5.65 -14.25
C TYR A 82 -5.36 5.97 -12.75
N ALA A 83 -6.12 7.02 -12.37
CA ALA A 83 -6.36 7.35 -10.96
C ALA A 83 -6.99 6.17 -10.19
N ARG A 84 -7.92 5.44 -10.82
CA ARG A 84 -8.56 4.26 -10.22
C ARG A 84 -7.60 3.06 -10.10
N MET A 85 -6.67 2.90 -11.03
CA MET A 85 -5.60 1.90 -10.93
C MET A 85 -4.68 2.21 -9.75
N LEU A 86 -4.33 3.49 -9.53
CA LEU A 86 -3.60 3.90 -8.34
C LEU A 86 -4.37 3.60 -7.06
N ALA A 87 -5.69 3.76 -7.08
CA ALA A 87 -6.54 3.39 -5.95
C ALA A 87 -6.44 1.89 -5.61
N HIS A 88 -6.42 1.03 -6.63
CA HIS A 88 -6.21 -0.40 -6.46
C HIS A 88 -4.78 -0.74 -5.99
N GLU A 89 -3.76 0.01 -6.42
CA GLU A 89 -2.39 -0.15 -5.94
C GLU A 89 -2.27 0.16 -4.44
N LEU A 90 -3.06 1.14 -3.96
CA LEU A 90 -2.98 1.70 -2.61
C LEU A 90 -3.86 1.00 -1.56
N GLN A 91 -4.80 0.13 -1.96
CA GLN A 91 -5.53 -0.71 -1.00
C GLN A 91 -4.62 -1.81 -0.44
N SER A 92 -4.93 -2.27 0.78
CA SER A 92 -4.19 -3.35 1.46
C SER A 92 -5.05 -4.57 1.79
N SER A 93 -6.38 -4.51 1.64
CA SER A 93 -7.30 -5.60 1.99
C SER A 93 -7.15 -6.80 1.07
N TRP A 94 -6.79 -6.61 -0.21
CA TRP A 94 -6.81 -7.67 -1.22
C TRP A 94 -6.00 -8.90 -0.83
N LYS A 95 -4.74 -8.71 -0.43
CA LYS A 95 -3.88 -9.81 0.01
C LYS A 95 -4.21 -10.25 1.43
N ALA A 96 -4.55 -9.31 2.31
CA ALA A 96 -4.81 -9.59 3.71
C ALA A 96 -5.97 -10.56 3.89
N GLU A 97 -7.12 -10.30 3.25
CA GLU A 97 -8.30 -11.16 3.36
C GLU A 97 -8.02 -12.57 2.84
N ILE A 98 -7.41 -12.71 1.66
CA ILE A 98 -7.14 -14.03 1.08
C ILE A 98 -6.21 -14.86 1.98
N ILE A 99 -5.16 -14.25 2.53
CA ILE A 99 -4.20 -14.95 3.40
C ILE A 99 -4.83 -15.32 4.74
N TYR A 100 -5.50 -14.36 5.40
CA TYR A 100 -6.15 -14.62 6.68
C TYR A 100 -7.35 -15.56 6.55
N GLY A 101 -8.06 -15.53 5.42
CA GLY A 101 -9.09 -16.50 5.07
C GLY A 101 -8.52 -17.92 4.98
N ALA A 102 -7.38 -18.09 4.32
CA ALA A 102 -6.69 -19.38 4.25
C ALA A 102 -6.20 -19.87 5.63
N VAL A 103 -5.61 -18.97 6.44
CA VAL A 103 -5.19 -19.30 7.82
C VAL A 103 -6.39 -19.71 8.68
N ALA A 104 -7.47 -18.93 8.67
CA ALA A 104 -8.69 -19.22 9.41
C ALA A 104 -9.30 -20.57 9.01
N GLN A 105 -9.32 -20.87 7.72
CA GLN A 105 -9.89 -22.11 7.20
C GLN A 105 -9.05 -23.34 7.55
N PHE A 106 -7.73 -23.22 7.46
CA PHE A 106 -6.83 -24.36 7.66
C PHE A 106 -6.55 -24.61 9.14
N PHE A 107 -6.21 -23.55 9.90
CA PHE A 107 -5.79 -23.63 11.31
C PHE A 107 -6.89 -23.22 12.31
N GLY A 108 -7.97 -22.60 11.85
CA GLY A 108 -9.05 -22.10 12.71
C GLY A 108 -8.85 -20.66 13.19
N MET A 109 -9.95 -20.04 13.60
CA MET A 109 -9.98 -18.63 14.03
C MET A 109 -9.09 -18.33 15.24
N ASN A 110 -8.89 -19.30 16.15
CA ASN A 110 -8.04 -19.11 17.33
C ASN A 110 -6.58 -18.89 16.95
N LYS A 111 -6.06 -19.67 15.98
CA LYS A 111 -4.69 -19.52 15.48
C LYS A 111 -4.54 -18.19 14.73
N LEU A 112 -5.53 -17.81 13.91
CA LEU A 112 -5.54 -16.50 13.23
C LEU A 112 -5.52 -15.34 14.24
N ALA A 113 -6.33 -15.41 15.30
CA ALA A 113 -6.44 -14.34 16.30
C ALA A 113 -5.11 -13.98 16.98
N GLU A 114 -4.16 -14.92 17.05
CA GLU A 114 -2.83 -14.65 17.60
C GLU A 114 -1.99 -13.72 16.71
N ILE A 115 -2.21 -13.73 15.39
CA ILE A 115 -1.46 -12.94 14.39
C ILE A 115 -2.28 -11.82 13.73
N TYR A 116 -3.54 -11.65 14.16
CA TYR A 116 -4.42 -10.60 13.67
C TYR A 116 -4.32 -9.38 14.61
N PRO A 117 -3.75 -8.25 14.15
CA PRO A 117 -3.56 -7.09 15.02
C PRO A 117 -4.89 -6.51 15.52
N GLY A 118 -5.09 -6.51 16.85
CA GLY A 118 -6.28 -5.91 17.47
C GLY A 118 -7.58 -6.75 17.40
N TYR A 119 -7.49 -8.05 17.09
CA TYR A 119 -8.65 -8.95 17.09
C TYR A 119 -9.17 -9.22 18.52
N SER A 120 -10.48 -9.15 18.72
CA SER A 120 -11.14 -9.62 19.96
C SER A 120 -11.76 -11.00 19.77
N GLU A 121 -11.71 -11.85 20.80
CA GLU A 121 -12.28 -13.22 20.78
C GLU A 121 -13.81 -13.27 20.52
N THR A 122 -14.49 -12.13 20.59
CA THR A 122 -15.94 -11.99 20.41
C THR A 122 -16.42 -11.89 18.96
N GLN A 123 -15.50 -11.87 17.98
CA GLN A 123 -15.88 -11.75 16.57
C GLN A 123 -16.46 -13.07 16.00
N PRO A 124 -17.47 -13.00 15.11
CA PRO A 124 -18.21 -14.16 14.61
C PRO A 124 -17.33 -15.14 13.81
N LYS A 125 -17.59 -16.43 13.99
CA LYS A 125 -16.87 -17.54 13.33
C LYS A 125 -17.51 -17.85 11.98
N ILE A 126 -16.76 -17.71 10.89
CA ILE A 126 -17.23 -17.98 9.51
C ILE A 126 -16.91 -19.42 9.06
N SER A 127 -15.94 -20.08 9.72
CA SER A 127 -15.29 -21.29 9.19
C SER A 127 -16.10 -22.61 9.30
N GLU A 128 -17.35 -22.61 9.76
CA GLU A 128 -18.11 -23.87 9.95
C GLU A 128 -18.81 -24.38 8.68
N HIS A 129 -18.91 -23.58 7.61
CA HIS A 129 -19.69 -23.95 6.41
C HIS A 129 -18.90 -23.98 5.08
N LEU A 130 -17.59 -23.72 5.09
CA LEU A 130 -16.76 -23.75 3.88
C LEU A 130 -16.14 -25.13 3.67
N LYS A 131 -16.39 -25.77 2.52
CA LYS A 131 -15.69 -27.00 2.12
C LYS A 131 -14.20 -26.69 1.99
N LYS A 132 -13.36 -27.36 2.79
CA LYS A 132 -11.93 -27.04 2.96
C LYS A 132 -11.08 -27.18 1.68
N GLU A 133 -11.46 -28.04 0.74
CA GLU A 133 -10.65 -28.33 -0.45
C GLU A 133 -10.97 -27.38 -1.61
N GLU A 134 -12.25 -27.10 -1.88
CA GLU A 134 -12.68 -26.28 -3.01
C GLU A 134 -12.23 -24.81 -2.87
N THR A 135 -12.38 -24.23 -1.69
CA THR A 135 -12.00 -22.83 -1.39
C THR A 135 -10.49 -22.61 -1.39
N LYS A 136 -9.70 -23.62 -0.99
CA LYS A 136 -8.23 -23.54 -1.05
C LYS A 136 -7.73 -23.33 -2.47
N ILE A 137 -8.26 -24.11 -3.43
CA ILE A 137 -7.91 -24.00 -4.85
C ILE A 137 -8.22 -22.59 -5.39
N VAL A 138 -9.29 -21.96 -4.90
CA VAL A 138 -9.66 -20.60 -5.28
C VAL A 138 -8.66 -19.58 -4.74
N TYR A 139 -8.30 -19.66 -3.46
CA TYR A 139 -7.32 -18.74 -2.85
C TYR A 139 -5.95 -18.84 -3.51
N ASP A 140 -5.46 -20.06 -3.78
CA ASP A 140 -4.17 -20.28 -4.45
C ASP A 140 -4.13 -19.57 -5.80
N LYS A 141 -5.19 -19.70 -6.61
CA LYS A 141 -5.29 -19.07 -7.94
C LYS A 141 -5.42 -17.55 -7.86
N ILE A 142 -6.15 -17.01 -6.89
CA ILE A 142 -6.23 -15.56 -6.68
C ILE A 142 -4.85 -15.01 -6.36
N LEU A 143 -4.10 -15.67 -5.47
CA LEU A 143 -2.73 -15.28 -5.12
C LEU A 143 -1.79 -15.37 -6.33
N GLU A 144 -1.82 -16.46 -7.10
CA GLU A 144 -0.98 -16.63 -8.29
C GLU A 144 -1.20 -15.52 -9.33
N ASN A 145 -2.46 -15.20 -9.65
CA ASN A 145 -2.80 -14.12 -10.58
C ASN A 145 -2.38 -12.75 -10.03
N GLU A 146 -2.60 -12.50 -8.73
CA GLU A 146 -2.20 -11.25 -8.09
C GLU A 146 -0.67 -11.06 -8.16
N PHE A 147 0.12 -12.11 -7.93
CA PHE A 147 1.56 -12.05 -8.11
C PHE A 147 1.94 -11.79 -9.57
N PHE A 148 1.33 -12.49 -10.53
CA PHE A 148 1.60 -12.30 -11.95
C PHE A 148 1.29 -10.86 -12.43
N ILE A 149 0.14 -10.31 -12.04
CA ILE A 149 -0.27 -8.96 -12.43
C ILE A 149 0.61 -7.90 -11.78
N ARG A 150 0.94 -8.04 -10.49
CA ARG A 150 1.85 -7.09 -9.83
C ARG A 150 3.25 -7.13 -10.42
N ASP A 151 3.72 -8.28 -10.88
CA ASP A 151 5.00 -8.39 -11.58
C ASP A 151 4.99 -7.63 -12.89
N LEU A 152 3.90 -7.84 -13.64
CA LEU A 152 3.67 -7.25 -14.94
C LEU A 152 3.52 -5.73 -14.88
N LEU A 153 2.74 -5.25 -13.91
CA LEU A 153 2.52 -3.82 -13.68
C LEU A 153 3.61 -3.15 -12.84
N HIS A 154 4.61 -3.91 -12.40
CA HIS A 154 5.66 -3.44 -11.51
C HIS A 154 5.15 -2.91 -10.16
N PHE A 155 3.98 -3.37 -9.71
CA PHE A 155 3.35 -3.07 -8.41
C PHE A 155 3.79 -4.05 -7.29
N ARG A 156 4.98 -4.64 -7.41
CA ARG A 156 5.47 -5.67 -6.47
C ARG A 156 5.74 -5.12 -5.08
N SER A 157 5.88 -3.81 -4.91
CA SER A 157 6.42 -3.31 -3.68
C SER A 157 5.39 -3.34 -2.55
N PRO A 158 5.71 -4.05 -1.47
CA PRO A 158 4.90 -4.04 -0.26
C PRO A 158 5.06 -2.72 0.51
N ASN A 159 5.78 -1.72 -0.04
CA ASN A 159 6.34 -0.62 0.73
C ASN A 159 5.74 0.76 0.51
N ILE A 160 4.45 0.84 0.20
CA ILE A 160 3.76 2.11 0.07
C ILE A 160 3.42 2.68 1.46
N GLY A 161 3.71 3.96 1.66
CA GLY A 161 3.39 4.73 2.85
C GLY A 161 3.58 6.22 2.58
N SER A 162 3.56 7.06 3.60
CA SER A 162 3.87 8.49 3.50
C SER A 162 4.08 9.04 4.92
N ASN A 163 4.81 10.14 5.10
CA ASN A 163 4.61 10.99 6.27
C ASN A 163 4.03 12.34 5.87
N SER A 164 3.28 12.94 6.78
CA SER A 164 2.90 14.34 6.66
C SER A 164 2.67 14.92 8.05
N TRP A 165 3.17 16.13 8.27
CA TRP A 165 2.88 16.87 9.50
C TRP A 165 2.81 18.37 9.24
N VAL A 166 2.11 19.06 10.11
CA VAL A 166 1.95 20.52 10.08
C VAL A 166 2.13 21.07 11.49
N LEU A 167 2.85 22.19 11.59
CA LEU A 167 3.06 22.96 12.81
C LEU A 167 2.38 24.32 12.67
N SER A 168 1.66 24.75 13.71
CA SER A 168 1.10 26.10 13.78
C SER A 168 2.19 27.14 14.00
N GLY A 169 1.88 28.40 13.70
CA GLY A 169 2.82 29.51 13.88
C GLY A 169 3.39 29.63 15.30
N ALA A 170 2.63 29.21 16.33
CA ALA A 170 3.06 29.24 17.73
C ALA A 170 4.27 28.33 18.04
N LEU A 171 4.55 27.34 17.18
CA LEU A 171 5.65 26.41 17.34
C LEU A 171 6.83 26.71 16.40
N THR A 172 6.77 27.79 15.64
CA THR A 172 7.71 28.09 14.55
C THR A 172 8.45 29.40 14.78
N GLU A 173 9.68 29.48 14.30
CA GLU A 173 10.51 30.70 14.42
C GLU A 173 9.85 31.93 13.79
N THR A 174 9.15 31.75 12.66
CA THR A 174 8.58 32.86 11.87
C THR A 174 7.20 33.30 12.35
N GLY A 175 6.59 32.57 13.30
CA GLY A 175 5.19 32.77 13.69
C GLY A 175 4.19 32.34 12.61
N LYS A 176 4.63 31.64 11.55
CA LYS A 176 3.80 31.18 10.42
C LYS A 176 3.86 29.66 10.28
N PRO A 177 2.78 28.99 9.82
CA PRO A 177 2.76 27.54 9.73
C PRO A 177 3.91 26.95 8.90
N LEU A 178 4.33 25.73 9.26
CA LEU A 178 5.21 24.90 8.45
C LEU A 178 4.50 23.57 8.15
N LEU A 179 4.42 23.20 6.88
CA LEU A 179 3.81 21.93 6.44
C LEU A 179 4.85 21.07 5.73
N ALA A 180 4.96 19.80 6.11
CA ALA A 180 5.82 18.83 5.44
C ALA A 180 5.05 17.61 4.95
N ASN A 181 5.42 17.11 3.77
CA ASN A 181 4.88 15.87 3.21
C ASN A 181 5.96 15.13 2.39
N ASP A 182 6.02 13.81 2.56
CA ASP A 182 6.90 12.91 1.81
C ASP A 182 6.21 11.55 1.52
N PRO A 183 5.57 11.37 0.37
CA PRO A 183 4.97 10.10 -0.01
C PRO A 183 6.06 9.05 -0.26
N HIS A 184 5.86 7.88 0.31
CA HIS A 184 6.74 6.72 0.20
C HIS A 184 6.20 5.76 -0.86
N LEU A 185 6.78 5.84 -2.06
CA LEU A 185 6.39 5.03 -3.21
C LEU A 185 7.63 4.35 -3.78
N ASP A 186 7.40 3.46 -4.73
CA ASP A 186 8.49 2.85 -5.48
C ASP A 186 9.28 3.87 -6.26
N PHE A 187 10.59 3.66 -6.27
CA PHE A 187 11.46 4.41 -7.15
C PHE A 187 11.39 3.80 -8.55
N THR A 188 11.22 4.66 -9.54
CA THR A 188 11.13 4.27 -10.95
C THR A 188 11.93 5.23 -11.81
N GLN A 189 12.31 4.77 -12.99
CA GLN A 189 12.74 5.58 -14.12
C GLN A 189 11.79 5.27 -15.29
N PRO A 190 11.07 6.26 -15.87
CA PRO A 190 10.93 7.65 -15.41
C PRO A 190 10.37 7.77 -13.99
N ALA A 191 10.65 8.90 -13.33
CA ALA A 191 10.11 9.18 -12.00
C ALA A 191 8.58 9.26 -12.02
N ARG A 192 7.94 8.74 -10.96
CA ARG A 192 6.49 8.76 -10.81
C ARG A 192 5.93 10.18 -10.64
N TRP A 193 6.69 11.03 -9.95
CA TRP A 193 6.35 12.43 -9.71
C TRP A 193 7.07 13.34 -10.70
N TYR A 194 6.36 14.38 -11.14
CA TYR A 194 6.95 15.55 -11.77
C TYR A 194 6.48 16.80 -11.04
N GLU A 195 7.33 17.82 -10.95
CA GLU A 195 6.98 19.10 -10.36
C GLU A 195 6.36 20.02 -11.42
N MET A 196 5.31 20.75 -11.03
CA MET A 196 4.59 21.67 -11.89
C MET A 196 4.27 22.96 -11.14
N HIS A 197 4.48 24.10 -11.81
CA HIS A 197 3.86 25.38 -11.47
C HIS A 197 2.87 25.73 -12.58
N LEU A 198 1.57 25.64 -12.27
CA LEU A 198 0.50 25.97 -13.19
C LEU A 198 0.03 27.41 -12.93
N LYS A 199 0.34 28.31 -13.86
CA LYS A 199 -0.05 29.72 -13.79
C LYS A 199 -0.85 30.13 -15.03
N GLY A 200 -2.12 30.42 -14.85
CA GLY A 200 -3.02 30.85 -15.93
C GLY A 200 -4.50 30.75 -15.56
N GLY A 201 -5.28 31.72 -16.03
CA GLY A 201 -6.71 31.81 -15.70
C GLY A 201 -6.92 31.94 -14.19
N ARG A 202 -7.53 30.93 -13.56
CA ARG A 202 -7.80 30.88 -12.11
C ARG A 202 -6.73 30.12 -11.33
N PHE A 203 -5.75 29.51 -12.01
CA PHE A 203 -4.71 28.72 -11.37
C PHE A 203 -3.46 29.58 -11.15
N ASN A 204 -2.97 29.58 -9.93
CA ASN A 204 -1.59 29.91 -9.58
C ASN A 204 -1.18 28.95 -8.46
N VAL A 205 -0.74 27.76 -8.86
CA VAL A 205 -0.58 26.61 -7.96
C VAL A 205 0.71 25.89 -8.30
N SER A 206 1.45 25.46 -7.28
CA SER A 206 2.68 24.69 -7.46
C SER A 206 2.71 23.44 -6.60
N GLY A 207 3.33 22.40 -7.11
CA GLY A 207 3.41 21.14 -6.39
C GLY A 207 3.86 19.99 -7.27
N VAL A 208 3.65 18.77 -6.78
CA VAL A 208 3.96 17.56 -7.53
C VAL A 208 2.71 16.89 -8.07
N CYS A 209 2.85 16.36 -9.27
CA CYS A 209 1.82 15.67 -10.02
C CYS A 209 2.28 14.25 -10.33
N ILE A 210 1.32 13.34 -10.50
CA ILE A 210 1.58 12.05 -11.13
C ILE A 210 1.24 12.21 -12.61
N ALA A 211 2.06 11.61 -13.49
CA ALA A 211 1.79 11.59 -14.92
C ALA A 211 0.34 11.18 -15.20
N GLY A 212 -0.36 11.98 -16.01
CA GLY A 212 -1.78 11.78 -16.30
C GLY A 212 -2.76 12.55 -15.41
N ILE A 213 -2.34 13.16 -14.29
CA ILE A 213 -3.20 14.03 -13.47
C ILE A 213 -2.91 15.51 -13.79
N PRO A 214 -3.93 16.36 -14.06
CA PRO A 214 -3.75 17.70 -14.64
C PRO A 214 -3.39 18.81 -13.64
N VAL A 215 -3.36 18.52 -12.35
CA VAL A 215 -3.07 19.48 -11.27
C VAL A 215 -2.23 18.84 -10.18
N PRO A 216 -1.50 19.63 -9.38
CA PRO A 216 -0.77 19.12 -8.23
C PRO A 216 -1.65 18.30 -7.29
N ILE A 217 -1.17 17.10 -6.98
CA ILE A 217 -1.76 16.23 -5.96
C ILE A 217 -1.30 16.72 -4.60
N ILE A 218 -0.01 17.01 -4.42
CA ILE A 218 0.55 17.61 -3.20
C ILE A 218 1.11 18.97 -3.58
N GLY A 219 0.71 20.04 -2.90
CA GLY A 219 1.10 21.37 -3.33
C GLY A 219 0.65 22.51 -2.44
N GLN A 220 0.76 23.70 -3.01
CA GLN A 220 0.29 24.95 -2.45
C GLN A 220 -0.25 25.86 -3.56
N ASN A 221 -1.10 26.80 -3.18
CA ASN A 221 -1.44 27.97 -3.98
C ASN A 221 -1.04 29.25 -3.21
N GLU A 222 -1.60 30.39 -3.56
CA GLU A 222 -1.27 31.70 -2.95
C GLU A 222 -1.73 31.85 -1.49
N THR A 223 -2.59 30.97 -0.98
CA THR A 223 -3.19 31.12 0.36
C THR A 223 -3.09 29.86 1.22
N CYS A 224 -3.00 28.69 0.60
CA CYS A 224 -3.12 27.41 1.30
C CYS A 224 -2.11 26.38 0.79
N ALA A 225 -1.78 25.41 1.64
CA ALA A 225 -0.99 24.24 1.30
C ALA A 225 -1.59 22.96 1.88
N TRP A 226 -1.31 21.84 1.22
CA TRP A 226 -1.88 20.56 1.59
C TRP A 226 -0.92 19.40 1.34
N GLY A 227 -1.10 18.33 2.11
CA GLY A 227 -0.30 17.10 2.02
C GLY A 227 -1.15 15.87 2.26
N PHE A 228 -0.67 14.72 1.79
CA PHE A 228 -1.41 13.47 1.77
C PHE A 228 -0.66 12.34 2.48
N THR A 229 -1.40 11.52 3.23
CA THR A 229 -0.98 10.16 3.57
C THR A 229 -2.16 9.21 3.40
N ASN A 230 -1.92 7.93 3.09
CA ASN A 230 -3.00 6.94 3.00
C ASN A 230 -3.71 6.75 4.36
N SER A 231 -5.06 6.77 4.37
CA SER A 231 -5.90 6.50 5.57
C SER A 231 -5.92 5.03 5.97
N MET A 232 -5.42 4.16 5.10
CA MET A 232 -5.41 2.70 5.24
C MET A 232 -6.81 2.15 5.42
N VAL A 233 -7.82 2.75 4.77
CA VAL A 233 -9.22 2.31 4.86
C VAL A 233 -9.36 0.86 4.35
N ASP A 234 -10.22 0.09 5.00
CA ASP A 234 -10.65 -1.21 4.52
C ASP A 234 -11.86 -1.03 3.60
N ASP A 235 -11.57 -0.93 2.30
CA ASP A 235 -12.52 -0.52 1.26
C ASP A 235 -12.77 -1.59 0.18
N VAL A 236 -12.31 -2.82 0.44
CA VAL A 236 -12.52 -4.02 -0.38
C VAL A 236 -12.92 -5.17 0.52
N ASP A 237 -14.04 -5.85 0.21
CA ASP A 237 -14.46 -7.09 0.88
C ASP A 237 -14.61 -8.22 -0.16
N PHE A 238 -14.13 -9.42 0.15
CA PHE A 238 -14.41 -10.61 -0.66
C PHE A 238 -15.58 -11.42 -0.12
N PHE A 239 -16.33 -12.02 -1.04
CA PHE A 239 -17.47 -12.88 -0.71
C PHE A 239 -17.32 -14.23 -1.39
N VAL A 240 -17.40 -15.29 -0.60
CA VAL A 240 -17.50 -16.67 -1.06
C VAL A 240 -18.96 -16.94 -1.43
N GLU A 241 -19.23 -16.89 -2.72
CA GLU A 241 -20.55 -17.06 -3.33
C GLU A 241 -20.93 -18.55 -3.40
N THR A 242 -22.18 -18.85 -3.07
CA THR A 242 -22.77 -20.18 -3.23
C THR A 242 -23.43 -20.26 -4.59
N MET A 243 -22.85 -21.02 -5.52
CA MET A 243 -23.37 -21.17 -6.88
C MET A 243 -24.44 -22.27 -6.92
N HIS A 244 -25.39 -22.15 -7.84
CA HIS A 244 -26.42 -23.18 -8.01
C HIS A 244 -25.79 -24.45 -8.61
N PRO A 245 -26.00 -25.64 -8.01
CA PRO A 245 -25.31 -26.87 -8.41
C PRO A 245 -25.56 -27.25 -9.88
N ASP A 246 -26.81 -27.07 -10.35
CA ASP A 246 -27.19 -27.42 -11.73
C ASP A 246 -27.19 -26.23 -12.70
N ASN A 247 -26.92 -25.00 -12.24
CA ASN A 247 -26.98 -23.81 -13.08
C ASN A 247 -25.86 -22.81 -12.70
N PRO A 248 -24.73 -22.80 -13.41
CA PRO A 248 -23.59 -21.93 -13.06
C PRO A 248 -23.87 -20.43 -13.25
N ASN A 249 -25.02 -20.05 -13.82
CA ASN A 249 -25.46 -18.67 -13.95
C ASN A 249 -26.46 -18.26 -12.86
N LYS A 250 -26.58 -19.02 -11.76
CA LYS A 250 -27.32 -18.64 -10.57
C LYS A 250 -26.47 -18.72 -9.31
N TYR A 251 -26.69 -17.80 -8.38
CA TYR A 251 -26.03 -17.78 -7.08
C TYR A 251 -27.03 -17.46 -5.96
N LYS A 252 -26.70 -17.83 -4.72
CA LYS A 252 -27.62 -17.72 -3.59
C LYS A 252 -27.49 -16.37 -2.88
N LYS A 253 -28.61 -15.69 -2.62
CA LYS A 253 -28.72 -14.55 -1.71
C LYS A 253 -29.83 -14.80 -0.69
N GLY A 254 -29.49 -14.89 0.59
CA GLY A 254 -30.40 -15.37 1.63
C GLY A 254 -30.90 -16.77 1.30
N ASN A 255 -32.21 -16.88 1.03
CA ASN A 255 -32.85 -18.12 0.60
C ASN A 255 -33.19 -18.16 -0.89
N GLU A 256 -32.87 -17.12 -1.65
CA GLU A 256 -33.24 -16.96 -3.06
C GLU A 256 -32.06 -17.27 -3.99
N TRP A 257 -32.36 -17.79 -5.17
CA TRP A 257 -31.40 -17.96 -6.25
C TRP A 257 -31.56 -16.81 -7.24
N LEU A 258 -30.52 -15.98 -7.37
CA LEU A 258 -30.47 -14.85 -8.29
C LEU A 258 -29.67 -15.22 -9.54
N ASP A 259 -30.01 -14.59 -10.66
CA ASP A 259 -29.22 -14.72 -11.88
C ASP A 259 -27.90 -13.95 -11.77
N VAL A 260 -26.83 -14.58 -12.25
CA VAL A 260 -25.54 -13.93 -12.46
C VAL A 260 -25.66 -13.00 -13.67
N GLU A 261 -25.26 -11.74 -13.52
CA GLU A 261 -25.18 -10.83 -14.65
C GLU A 261 -23.94 -11.19 -15.51
N LEU A 262 -24.16 -11.35 -16.82
CA LEU A 262 -23.13 -11.75 -17.78
C LEU A 262 -22.79 -10.56 -18.68
N ILE A 263 -21.59 -10.01 -18.53
CA ILE A 263 -21.10 -8.89 -19.32
C ILE A 263 -20.12 -9.41 -20.37
N LYS A 264 -20.45 -9.23 -21.65
CA LYS A 264 -19.56 -9.57 -22.77
C LYS A 264 -18.59 -8.42 -23.02
N GLU A 265 -17.31 -8.72 -23.06
CA GLU A 265 -16.26 -7.77 -23.46
C GLU A 265 -15.46 -8.33 -24.62
N THR A 266 -15.09 -7.44 -25.54
CA THR A 266 -14.22 -7.74 -26.67
C THR A 266 -12.81 -7.25 -26.36
N ILE A 267 -11.82 -8.13 -26.45
CA ILE A 267 -10.41 -7.83 -26.24
C ILE A 267 -9.68 -7.98 -27.59
N PRO A 268 -9.05 -6.92 -28.11
CA PRO A 268 -8.27 -6.99 -29.34
C PRO A 268 -6.93 -7.74 -29.12
N LEU A 269 -6.49 -8.48 -30.12
CA LEU A 269 -5.23 -9.23 -30.14
C LEU A 269 -4.20 -8.62 -31.09
N LYS A 270 -2.91 -8.90 -30.87
CA LYS A 270 -1.81 -8.25 -31.62
C LYS A 270 -1.70 -8.75 -33.06
N GLU A 271 -1.91 -10.06 -33.28
CA GLU A 271 -1.77 -10.68 -34.60
C GLU A 271 -2.99 -10.45 -35.52
N GLY A 272 -3.96 -9.65 -35.07
CA GLY A 272 -5.22 -9.40 -35.77
C GLY A 272 -6.31 -10.37 -35.33
N GLY A 273 -7.50 -9.81 -35.09
CA GLY A 273 -8.65 -10.53 -34.53
C GLY A 273 -8.99 -10.06 -33.12
N ASP A 274 -10.20 -10.43 -32.69
CA ASP A 274 -10.74 -10.11 -31.38
C ASP A 274 -11.15 -11.38 -30.66
N THR A 275 -11.01 -11.41 -29.34
CA THR A 275 -11.62 -12.44 -28.49
C THR A 275 -12.72 -11.86 -27.63
N THR A 276 -13.80 -12.62 -27.45
CA THR A 276 -14.89 -12.23 -26.54
C THR A 276 -14.75 -12.98 -25.23
N VAL A 277 -14.74 -12.24 -24.13
CA VAL A 277 -14.74 -12.77 -22.77
C VAL A 277 -16.04 -12.41 -22.05
N VAL A 278 -16.44 -13.25 -21.11
CA VAL A 278 -17.66 -13.05 -20.32
C VAL A 278 -17.26 -12.83 -18.88
N ILE A 279 -17.52 -11.63 -18.37
CA ILE A 279 -17.35 -11.28 -16.97
C ILE A 279 -18.67 -11.55 -16.25
N ARG A 280 -18.58 -12.24 -15.11
CA ARG A 280 -19.71 -12.59 -14.27
C ARG A 280 -19.79 -11.64 -13.09
N MET A 281 -20.98 -11.12 -12.81
CA MET A 281 -21.24 -10.21 -11.71
C MET A 281 -22.30 -10.79 -10.77
N THR A 282 -22.05 -10.67 -9.46
CA THR A 282 -23.09 -10.81 -8.44
C THR A 282 -23.47 -9.41 -7.94
N HIS A 283 -24.45 -9.34 -7.04
CA HIS A 283 -24.80 -8.09 -6.38
C HIS A 283 -23.67 -7.45 -5.55
N HIS A 284 -22.63 -8.22 -5.18
CA HIS A 284 -21.44 -7.69 -4.51
C HIS A 284 -20.46 -7.05 -5.50
N GLY A 285 -20.36 -7.61 -6.71
CA GLY A 285 -19.46 -7.14 -7.76
C GLY A 285 -18.94 -8.27 -8.64
N PRO A 286 -17.80 -8.09 -9.32
CA PRO A 286 -17.27 -9.09 -10.24
C PRO A 286 -16.82 -10.35 -9.51
N ILE A 287 -17.08 -11.52 -10.12
CA ILE A 287 -16.52 -12.78 -9.70
C ILE A 287 -15.06 -12.85 -10.18
N ILE A 288 -14.13 -12.82 -9.23
CA ILE A 288 -12.68 -12.77 -9.49
C ILE A 288 -12.03 -14.16 -9.51
N SER A 289 -12.74 -15.20 -9.05
CA SER A 289 -12.25 -16.57 -9.11
C SER A 289 -12.26 -17.12 -10.54
N ASP A 290 -13.17 -16.71 -11.42
CA ASP A 290 -13.42 -17.40 -12.69
C ASP A 290 -12.44 -17.09 -13.83
N ILE A 291 -11.34 -16.43 -13.52
CA ILE A 291 -10.42 -15.89 -14.51
C ILE A 291 -9.58 -17.04 -15.17
N HIS A 292 -9.80 -18.29 -14.76
CA HIS A 292 -9.16 -19.47 -15.33
C HIS A 292 -10.18 -20.55 -15.77
N PRO A 293 -10.03 -21.17 -16.96
CA PRO A 293 -10.89 -22.26 -17.45
C PRO A 293 -11.06 -23.46 -16.50
N LEU A 294 -10.07 -23.67 -15.62
CA LEU A 294 -10.04 -24.75 -14.61
C LEU A 294 -10.97 -24.50 -13.40
N LEU A 295 -11.64 -23.34 -13.33
CA LEU A 295 -12.65 -23.04 -12.30
C LEU A 295 -14.08 -22.99 -12.88
N LYS A 296 -14.24 -23.27 -14.18
CA LYS A 296 -15.57 -23.49 -14.76
C LYS A 296 -16.20 -24.74 -14.13
N GLY A 297 -17.36 -24.56 -13.49
CA GLY A 297 -18.16 -25.67 -12.94
C GLY A 297 -17.90 -26.01 -11.47
N GLN A 298 -17.31 -25.12 -10.67
CA GLN A 298 -17.26 -25.29 -9.21
C GLN A 298 -18.53 -24.74 -8.53
N GLU A 299 -18.93 -25.37 -7.41
CA GLU A 299 -20.06 -24.92 -6.56
C GLU A 299 -19.73 -23.61 -5.81
N THR A 300 -18.45 -23.22 -5.77
CA THR A 300 -17.95 -22.09 -5.01
C THR A 300 -17.26 -21.08 -5.93
N ALA A 301 -17.61 -19.80 -5.77
CA ALA A 301 -16.98 -18.68 -6.47
C ALA A 301 -16.60 -17.57 -5.48
N VAL A 302 -15.66 -16.69 -5.84
CA VAL A 302 -15.30 -15.53 -5.01
C VAL A 302 -15.58 -14.24 -5.79
N SER A 303 -16.49 -13.43 -5.25
CA SER A 303 -16.78 -12.08 -5.75
C SER A 303 -16.11 -11.02 -4.88
N MET A 304 -16.05 -9.80 -5.40
CA MET A 304 -15.44 -8.66 -4.71
C MET A 304 -16.38 -7.46 -4.70
N ALA A 305 -16.60 -6.89 -3.51
CA ALA A 305 -17.11 -5.53 -3.37
C ALA A 305 -15.95 -4.56 -3.17
N TRP A 306 -15.90 -3.47 -3.95
CA TRP A 306 -14.87 -2.44 -3.82
C TRP A 306 -15.49 -1.06 -3.98
N THR A 307 -15.15 -0.12 -3.09
CA THR A 307 -15.57 1.29 -3.22
C THR A 307 -15.07 1.92 -4.53
N GLY A 308 -14.02 1.37 -5.14
CA GLY A 308 -13.56 1.77 -6.46
C GLY A 308 -14.55 1.53 -7.59
N HIS A 309 -15.56 0.69 -7.40
CA HIS A 309 -16.69 0.53 -8.32
C HIS A 309 -17.79 1.57 -8.13
N TRP A 310 -17.70 2.43 -7.12
CA TRP A 310 -18.66 3.50 -6.90
C TRP A 310 -18.37 4.70 -7.80
N LEU A 311 -19.44 5.46 -8.08
CA LEU A 311 -19.32 6.77 -8.72
C LEU A 311 -18.81 7.77 -7.70
N THR A 312 -17.71 8.43 -8.05
CA THR A 312 -16.99 9.36 -7.17
C THR A 312 -16.52 10.58 -7.96
N SER A 313 -16.07 11.63 -7.25
CA SER A 313 -15.76 12.94 -7.84
C SER A 313 -14.36 13.45 -7.45
N GLU A 314 -13.38 12.55 -7.25
CA GLU A 314 -12.03 12.93 -6.80
C GLU A 314 -11.36 13.95 -7.73
N ILE A 315 -11.57 13.82 -9.05
CA ILE A 315 -11.00 14.75 -10.05
C ILE A 315 -11.54 16.17 -9.84
N GLU A 316 -12.84 16.31 -9.58
CA GLU A 316 -13.44 17.61 -9.21
C GLU A 316 -12.88 18.09 -7.86
N GLY A 317 -12.77 17.19 -6.88
CA GLY A 317 -12.13 17.44 -5.59
C GLY A 317 -10.73 18.00 -5.73
N PHE A 318 -9.90 17.44 -6.61
CA PHE A 318 -8.55 17.94 -6.89
C PHE A 318 -8.56 19.36 -7.47
N PHE A 319 -9.45 19.66 -8.42
CA PHE A 319 -9.55 21.03 -8.94
C PHE A 319 -10.00 22.03 -7.88
N LYS A 320 -10.96 21.66 -7.01
CA LYS A 320 -11.40 22.51 -5.89
C LYS A 320 -10.27 22.71 -4.88
N LEU A 321 -9.56 21.64 -4.51
CA LEU A 321 -8.41 21.70 -3.61
C LEU A 321 -7.33 22.65 -4.11
N ASN A 322 -7.00 22.59 -5.40
CA ASN A 322 -6.00 23.48 -6.00
C ASN A 322 -6.45 24.96 -6.10
N LEU A 323 -7.74 25.23 -5.96
CA LEU A 323 -8.35 26.57 -6.03
C LEU A 323 -8.82 27.08 -4.65
N MET A 324 -8.60 26.32 -3.58
CA MET A 324 -9.10 26.63 -2.25
C MET A 324 -8.48 27.90 -1.68
N LYS A 325 -9.24 28.63 -0.88
CA LYS A 325 -8.79 29.87 -0.23
C LYS A 325 -8.66 29.75 1.28
N ASP A 326 -9.39 28.81 1.86
CA ASP A 326 -9.58 28.67 3.29
C ASP A 326 -9.99 27.23 3.67
N TRP A 327 -10.31 27.05 4.96
CA TRP A 327 -10.71 25.77 5.54
C TRP A 327 -12.07 25.28 5.02
N GLU A 328 -12.98 26.21 4.72
CA GLU A 328 -14.30 25.93 4.17
C GLU A 328 -14.17 25.33 2.77
N ASP A 329 -13.37 25.95 1.90
CA ASP A 329 -13.06 25.42 0.57
C ASP A 329 -12.33 24.05 0.67
N PHE A 330 -11.40 23.90 1.62
CA PHE A 330 -10.74 22.61 1.90
C PHE A 330 -11.74 21.53 2.32
N THR A 331 -12.70 21.88 3.18
CA THR A 331 -13.77 21.00 3.65
C THR A 331 -14.71 20.60 2.52
N GLU A 332 -15.06 21.52 1.63
CA GLU A 332 -15.85 21.21 0.44
C GLU A 332 -15.09 20.28 -0.51
N ALA A 333 -13.82 20.59 -0.81
CA ALA A 333 -12.99 19.78 -1.70
C ALA A 333 -12.81 18.35 -1.19
N THR A 334 -12.47 18.18 0.10
CA THR A 334 -12.27 16.87 0.74
C THR A 334 -13.53 15.99 0.73
N SER A 335 -14.72 16.59 0.73
CA SER A 335 -16.00 15.86 0.70
C SER A 335 -16.24 15.07 -0.59
N LEU A 336 -15.54 15.43 -1.67
CA LEU A 336 -15.69 14.81 -3.00
C LEU A 336 -14.82 13.57 -3.20
N PHE A 337 -13.92 13.28 -2.26
CA PHE A 337 -12.99 12.16 -2.35
C PHE A 337 -13.62 10.86 -1.83
N GLY A 338 -13.62 9.82 -2.68
CA GLY A 338 -14.06 8.49 -2.32
C GLY A 338 -12.91 7.50 -2.18
N VAL A 339 -12.05 7.40 -3.19
CA VAL A 339 -11.03 6.35 -3.30
C VAL A 339 -9.76 6.85 -4.03
N PRO A 340 -8.54 6.39 -3.67
CA PRO A 340 -8.23 5.68 -2.43
C PRO A 340 -8.39 6.60 -1.22
N GLY A 341 -8.67 6.03 -0.05
CA GLY A 341 -8.82 6.83 1.17
C GLY A 341 -7.52 7.55 1.57
N GLN A 342 -7.60 8.87 1.77
CA GLN A 342 -6.46 9.69 2.15
C GLN A 342 -6.72 10.50 3.43
N ASN A 343 -5.72 10.60 4.28
CA ASN A 343 -5.58 11.65 5.27
C ASN A 343 -5.02 12.89 4.57
N MET A 344 -5.72 14.00 4.63
CA MET A 344 -5.23 15.28 4.13
C MET A 344 -4.90 16.20 5.30
N ILE A 345 -3.71 16.79 5.28
CA ILE A 345 -3.36 17.90 6.18
C ILE A 345 -3.44 19.23 5.42
N TYR A 346 -3.69 20.31 6.14
CA TYR A 346 -3.95 21.65 5.64
C TYR A 346 -3.21 22.70 6.45
N ALA A 347 -2.77 23.77 5.79
CA ALA A 347 -2.39 25.03 6.42
C ALA A 347 -2.75 26.23 5.53
N ASP A 348 -2.90 27.41 6.13
CA ASP A 348 -3.11 28.67 5.41
C ASP A 348 -2.30 29.87 5.94
N VAL A 349 -2.33 30.95 5.15
CA VAL A 349 -1.69 32.25 5.46
C VAL A 349 -2.27 32.95 6.70
N HIS A 350 -3.48 32.57 7.13
CA HIS A 350 -4.12 33.06 8.34
C HIS A 350 -3.61 32.38 9.62
N GLY A 351 -2.78 31.34 9.46
CA GLY A 351 -2.18 30.61 10.57
C GLY A 351 -2.98 29.38 10.98
N ASN A 352 -4.04 29.02 10.25
CA ASN A 352 -4.80 27.83 10.55
C ASN A 352 -4.03 26.58 10.11
N ILE A 353 -4.18 25.50 10.87
CA ILE A 353 -3.73 24.16 10.52
C ILE A 353 -4.89 23.18 10.69
N GLY A 354 -4.94 22.14 9.86
CA GLY A 354 -6.04 21.19 9.96
C GLY A 354 -5.77 19.84 9.35
N TRP A 355 -6.70 18.92 9.59
CA TRP A 355 -6.69 17.58 9.03
C TRP A 355 -8.12 17.08 8.81
N ARG A 356 -8.32 16.41 7.66
CA ARG A 356 -9.55 15.71 7.31
C ARG A 356 -9.26 14.39 6.60
N PRO A 357 -10.03 13.33 6.88
CA PRO A 357 -10.06 12.15 6.04
C PRO A 357 -10.88 12.45 4.77
N ALA A 358 -10.33 12.06 3.63
CA ALA A 358 -10.88 12.21 2.29
C ALA A 358 -11.07 10.80 1.73
N VAL A 359 -12.21 10.20 2.06
CA VAL A 359 -12.47 8.77 1.87
C VAL A 359 -13.96 8.46 1.97
N TYR A 360 -14.41 7.45 1.23
CA TYR A 360 -15.67 6.77 1.51
C TYR A 360 -15.43 5.50 2.32
N ILE A 361 -16.09 5.39 3.47
CA ILE A 361 -16.04 4.21 4.34
C ILE A 361 -17.36 3.45 4.14
N PRO A 362 -17.34 2.20 3.65
CA PRO A 362 -18.56 1.42 3.48
C PRO A 362 -19.18 1.04 4.83
N LEU A 363 -20.50 1.21 4.95
CA LEU A 363 -21.26 0.83 6.14
C LEU A 363 -21.56 -0.66 6.12
N ARG A 364 -21.17 -1.33 7.21
CA ARG A 364 -21.28 -2.78 7.42
C ARG A 364 -22.13 -3.06 8.66
N LYS A 365 -22.99 -4.08 8.62
CA LYS A 365 -23.67 -4.57 9.84
C LYS A 365 -22.77 -5.56 10.58
N LYS A 366 -21.98 -6.32 9.83
CA LYS A 366 -21.00 -7.30 10.30
C LYS A 366 -19.77 -7.34 9.40
N GLY A 367 -18.74 -8.02 9.90
CA GLY A 367 -17.49 -8.28 9.21
C GLY A 367 -16.57 -7.07 9.27
N GLU A 368 -15.92 -6.92 10.42
CA GLU A 368 -14.80 -6.01 10.64
C GLU A 368 -13.47 -6.80 10.56
N SER A 369 -13.57 -8.09 10.29
CA SER A 369 -12.47 -9.02 10.10
C SER A 369 -12.03 -9.01 8.64
N LEU A 370 -10.72 -8.91 8.41
CA LEU A 370 -10.07 -9.04 7.11
C LEU A 370 -10.04 -10.52 6.68
N ILE A 371 -11.20 -11.11 6.43
CA ILE A 371 -11.37 -12.47 5.86
C ILE A 371 -12.57 -12.49 4.90
N PRO A 372 -12.57 -13.37 3.89
CA PRO A 372 -13.71 -13.51 2.99
C PRO A 372 -14.98 -13.90 3.73
N ARG A 373 -16.11 -13.35 3.26
CA ARG A 373 -17.42 -13.44 3.89
C ARG A 373 -18.32 -14.44 3.16
N PRO A 374 -19.33 -15.01 3.81
CA PRO A 374 -20.34 -15.81 3.11
C PRO A 374 -21.20 -14.91 2.21
N GLY A 375 -21.16 -15.12 0.88
CA GLY A 375 -21.88 -14.29 -0.09
C GLY A 375 -23.40 -14.45 -0.08
N HIS A 376 -23.91 -15.53 0.53
CA HIS A 376 -25.34 -15.74 0.67
C HIS A 376 -25.95 -15.04 1.90
N ASP A 377 -25.16 -14.52 2.84
CA ASP A 377 -25.67 -13.90 4.07
C ASP A 377 -25.76 -12.37 3.92
N PRO A 378 -26.98 -11.80 3.78
CA PRO A 378 -27.17 -10.37 3.54
C PRO A 378 -26.79 -9.48 4.74
N THR A 379 -26.40 -10.05 5.89
CA THR A 379 -25.87 -9.27 7.01
C THR A 379 -24.44 -8.77 6.77
N TYR A 380 -23.75 -9.30 5.76
CA TYR A 380 -22.44 -8.83 5.32
C TYR A 380 -22.49 -7.81 4.18
N ASP A 381 -23.64 -7.62 3.52
CA ASP A 381 -23.83 -6.62 2.47
C ASP A 381 -23.52 -5.20 2.97
N TRP A 382 -22.89 -4.41 2.11
CA TRP A 382 -22.77 -2.96 2.32
C TRP A 382 -24.13 -2.29 2.07
N PHE A 383 -24.51 -1.36 2.94
CA PHE A 383 -25.80 -0.65 2.84
C PHE A 383 -25.64 0.87 2.71
N GLY A 384 -24.44 1.35 2.40
CA GLY A 384 -24.15 2.75 2.18
C GLY A 384 -22.72 3.11 2.55
N LYS A 385 -22.50 4.38 2.83
CA LYS A 385 -21.22 4.91 3.30
C LYS A 385 -21.43 5.82 4.49
N VAL A 386 -20.40 5.94 5.33
CA VAL A 386 -20.42 6.86 6.48
C VAL A 386 -20.72 8.28 5.97
N PRO A 387 -21.69 9.00 6.55
CA PRO A 387 -21.97 10.38 6.18
C PRO A 387 -20.77 11.29 6.47
N PHE A 388 -20.45 12.18 5.54
CA PHE A 388 -19.30 13.08 5.67
C PHE A 388 -19.35 13.97 6.93
N VAL A 389 -20.55 14.36 7.36
CA VAL A 389 -20.78 15.16 8.57
C VAL A 389 -20.43 14.44 9.86
N GLU A 390 -20.36 13.10 9.83
CA GLU A 390 -19.96 12.28 10.97
C GLU A 390 -18.44 12.02 10.99
N MET A 391 -17.74 12.28 9.88
CA MET A 391 -16.30 12.08 9.80
C MET A 391 -15.56 13.10 10.69
N PRO A 392 -14.64 12.64 11.57
CA PRO A 392 -13.91 13.54 12.45
C PRO A 392 -12.92 14.40 11.66
N TYR A 393 -12.63 15.57 12.20
CA TYR A 393 -11.62 16.48 11.66
C TYR A 393 -10.89 17.19 12.80
N LEU A 394 -9.73 17.76 12.48
CA LEU A 394 -9.00 18.66 13.37
C LEU A 394 -8.85 20.02 12.68
N LEU A 395 -9.13 21.09 13.41
CA LEU A 395 -8.83 22.46 13.01
C LEU A 395 -8.25 23.17 14.23
N ASN A 396 -7.02 23.68 14.11
CA ASN A 396 -6.28 24.39 15.15
C ASN A 396 -6.28 23.67 16.51
N PRO A 397 -5.84 22.40 16.57
CA PRO A 397 -5.81 21.68 17.83
C PRO A 397 -4.85 22.36 18.83
N GLU A 398 -5.18 22.29 20.13
CA GLU A 398 -4.47 23.02 21.20
C GLU A 398 -2.96 22.75 21.21
N GLN A 399 -2.54 21.51 20.92
CA GLN A 399 -1.12 21.15 20.88
C GLN A 399 -0.33 21.84 19.74
N GLY A 400 -0.99 22.48 18.77
CA GLY A 400 -0.35 23.25 17.70
C GLY A 400 0.29 22.41 16.60
N TYR A 401 0.12 21.09 16.58
CA TYR A 401 0.64 20.23 15.52
C TYR A 401 -0.30 19.07 15.17
N ILE A 402 -0.15 18.56 13.94
CA ILE A 402 -0.82 17.35 13.46
C ILE A 402 0.22 16.48 12.75
N VAL A 403 0.24 15.17 13.03
CA VAL A 403 1.18 14.19 12.44
C VAL A 403 0.40 13.00 11.91
N THR A 404 0.71 12.58 10.69
CA THR A 404 0.16 11.40 10.05
C THR A 404 1.29 10.60 9.39
N ALA A 405 1.34 9.29 9.62
CA ALA A 405 2.31 8.40 8.97
C ALA A 405 1.67 7.04 8.63
N ASN A 406 0.43 7.07 8.12
CA ASN A 406 -0.43 5.89 7.88
C ASN A 406 -0.78 5.06 9.12
N ASN A 407 -0.43 5.54 10.31
CA ASN A 407 -0.86 4.98 11.59
C ASN A 407 -2.37 5.17 11.76
N LYS A 408 -2.95 4.49 12.76
CA LYS A 408 -4.32 4.76 13.21
C LYS A 408 -4.37 6.19 13.78
N ILE A 409 -5.20 7.06 13.20
CA ILE A 409 -5.37 8.47 13.62
C ILE A 409 -6.67 8.66 14.39
N ILE A 410 -7.76 8.04 13.94
CA ILE A 410 -9.06 8.10 14.59
C ILE A 410 -9.09 7.05 15.69
N ASP A 411 -9.47 7.45 16.90
CA ASP A 411 -9.54 6.57 18.07
C ASP A 411 -10.78 5.65 18.04
N ASN A 412 -10.99 4.90 19.12
CA ASN A 412 -12.10 3.94 19.22
C ASN A 412 -13.45 4.59 19.60
N THR A 413 -13.51 5.91 19.80
CA THR A 413 -14.78 6.61 20.08
C THR A 413 -15.60 6.83 18.80
N PHE A 414 -14.93 6.79 17.64
CA PHE A 414 -15.60 6.80 16.36
C PHE A 414 -16.35 5.49 16.13
N GLN A 415 -17.67 5.59 15.93
CA GLN A 415 -18.58 4.44 15.94
C GLN A 415 -18.47 3.51 14.73
N TYR A 416 -17.81 3.94 13.65
CA TYR A 416 -17.73 3.17 12.41
C TYR A 416 -16.38 2.48 12.26
N TYR A 417 -16.40 1.23 11.83
CA TYR A 417 -15.21 0.50 11.45
C TYR A 417 -14.53 1.15 10.24
N ILE A 418 -13.25 1.45 10.39
CA ILE A 418 -12.42 2.03 9.33
C ILE A 418 -11.51 0.98 8.70
N SER A 419 -10.76 0.24 9.52
CA SER A 419 -9.73 -0.68 9.05
C SER A 419 -9.10 -1.56 10.15
N GLY A 420 -8.32 -2.56 9.73
CA GLY A 420 -7.26 -3.21 10.52
C GLY A 420 -5.84 -2.99 9.95
N LEU A 421 -5.71 -2.29 8.82
CA LEU A 421 -4.56 -2.30 7.91
C LEU A 421 -3.49 -1.24 8.19
N TRP A 422 -3.64 -0.43 9.24
CA TRP A 422 -2.73 0.68 9.52
C TRP A 422 -1.28 0.27 9.65
N ALA A 423 -0.40 1.22 9.28
CA ALA A 423 1.02 1.11 9.48
C ALA A 423 1.41 1.01 10.96
N ASP A 424 2.59 0.42 11.19
CA ASP A 424 3.26 0.46 12.49
C ASP A 424 3.43 1.93 12.95
N PRO A 425 3.16 2.25 14.23
CA PRO A 425 3.15 3.63 14.69
C PRO A 425 4.54 4.27 14.81
N SER A 426 5.63 3.51 14.67
CA SER A 426 7.00 3.99 14.94
C SER A 426 7.37 5.28 14.20
N ARG A 427 6.98 5.42 12.92
CA ARG A 427 7.28 6.63 12.14
C ARG A 427 6.58 7.85 12.72
N ALA A 428 5.27 7.74 12.95
CA ALA A 428 4.48 8.81 13.54
C ALA A 428 4.99 9.19 14.93
N GLN A 429 5.27 8.19 15.78
CA GLN A 429 5.83 8.40 17.11
C GLN A 429 7.21 9.06 17.05
N ARG A 430 8.08 8.68 16.11
CA ARG A 430 9.39 9.31 15.97
C ARG A 430 9.29 10.76 15.49
N ILE A 431 8.41 11.04 14.54
CA ILE A 431 8.14 12.41 14.09
C ILE A 431 7.61 13.24 15.26
N LEU A 432 6.68 12.69 16.04
CA LEU A 432 6.12 13.33 17.21
C LEU A 432 7.19 13.62 18.28
N GLU A 433 8.04 12.64 18.61
CA GLU A 433 9.18 12.83 19.54
C GLU A 433 10.08 13.99 19.09
N ARG A 434 10.33 14.11 17.77
CA ARG A 434 11.16 15.19 17.23
C ARG A 434 10.44 16.53 17.28
N VAL A 435 9.18 16.60 16.83
CA VAL A 435 8.37 17.82 16.84
C VAL A 435 8.24 18.38 18.26
N GLN A 436 7.94 17.53 19.24
CA GLN A 436 7.79 17.92 20.64
C GLN A 436 9.11 18.36 21.31
N SER A 437 10.26 18.03 20.72
CA SER A 437 11.57 18.43 21.23
C SER A 437 12.08 19.76 20.68
N LEU A 438 11.33 20.38 19.75
CA LEU A 438 11.71 21.64 19.12
C LEU A 438 11.03 22.82 19.83
N ASP A 439 11.84 23.83 20.14
CA ASP A 439 11.37 25.17 20.47
C ASP A 439 11.62 26.08 19.26
N ASN A 440 10.58 26.74 18.73
CA ASN A 440 10.67 27.60 17.53
C ASN A 440 11.21 26.88 16.28
N ALA A 441 10.48 25.87 15.80
CA ALA A 441 10.84 25.06 14.64
C ALA A 441 11.13 25.89 13.37
N THR A 442 12.16 25.49 12.63
CA THR A 442 12.58 26.06 11.35
C THR A 442 12.37 25.08 10.19
N VAL A 443 12.46 25.56 8.95
CA VAL A 443 12.50 24.68 7.76
C VAL A 443 13.65 23.66 7.84
N GLN A 444 14.78 24.02 8.46
CA GLN A 444 15.91 23.10 8.61
C GLN A 444 15.60 21.97 9.58
N ASP A 445 14.84 22.25 10.64
CA ASP A 445 14.37 21.22 11.56
C ASP A 445 13.43 20.25 10.85
N MET A 446 12.47 20.78 10.07
CA MET A 446 11.55 19.96 9.25
C MET A 446 12.32 19.02 8.31
N LYS A 447 13.37 19.52 7.63
CA LYS A 447 14.27 18.70 6.80
C LYS A 447 14.97 17.61 7.62
N SER A 448 15.47 17.96 8.81
CA SER A 448 16.16 17.01 9.69
C SER A 448 15.25 15.88 10.18
N ILE A 449 13.94 16.13 10.31
CA ILE A 449 12.94 15.11 10.67
C ILE A 449 12.68 14.21 9.47
N GLN A 450 12.51 14.75 8.26
CA GLN A 450 12.36 13.95 7.03
C GLN A 450 13.55 13.01 6.78
N LEU A 451 14.74 13.39 7.24
CA LEU A 451 15.99 12.63 7.09
C LEU A 451 16.35 11.76 8.31
N ASP A 452 15.50 11.71 9.35
CA ASP A 452 15.76 10.90 10.54
C ASP A 452 15.66 9.39 10.24
N VAL A 453 16.73 8.66 10.55
CA VAL A 453 16.87 7.20 10.34
C VAL A 453 16.73 6.40 11.64
N THR A 454 16.12 6.98 12.67
CA THR A 454 15.90 6.32 13.97
C THR A 454 14.62 5.48 13.95
N SER A 455 14.75 4.20 14.29
CA SER A 455 13.67 3.22 14.34
C SER A 455 13.25 2.92 15.77
N LEU A 456 12.08 3.41 16.17
CA LEU A 456 11.49 3.09 17.47
C LEU A 456 11.09 1.62 17.57
N PHE A 457 10.67 1.01 16.44
CA PHE A 457 10.49 -0.43 16.33
C PHE A 457 11.76 -1.17 16.73
N ALA A 458 12.92 -0.79 16.19
CA ALA A 458 14.16 -1.46 16.50
C ALA A 458 14.58 -1.34 17.97
N ARG A 459 14.36 -0.16 18.57
CA ARG A 459 14.58 0.06 20.02
C ARG A 459 13.71 -0.84 20.88
N GLU A 460 12.46 -1.08 20.48
CA GLU A 460 11.55 -1.94 21.23
C GLU A 460 11.86 -3.43 21.06
N ILE A 461 12.26 -3.86 19.86
CA ILE A 461 12.46 -5.29 19.59
C ILE A 461 13.85 -5.79 20.02
N THR A 462 14.88 -4.95 19.96
CA THR A 462 16.26 -5.33 20.29
C THR A 462 16.41 -5.95 21.69
N PRO A 463 15.77 -5.44 22.76
CA PRO A 463 15.79 -6.06 24.09
C PRO A 463 15.36 -7.53 24.12
N TYR A 464 14.44 -7.98 23.25
CA TYR A 464 14.04 -9.38 23.20
C TYR A 464 15.18 -10.28 22.72
N PHE A 465 15.94 -9.86 21.71
CA PHE A 465 17.15 -10.57 21.31
C PHE A 465 18.19 -10.54 22.43
N LEU A 466 18.45 -9.38 23.06
CA LEU A 466 19.44 -9.27 24.13
C LEU A 466 19.14 -10.19 25.33
N ALA A 467 17.87 -10.47 25.61
CA ALA A 467 17.46 -11.38 26.68
C ALA A 467 17.90 -12.83 26.45
N THR A 468 18.30 -13.21 25.23
CA THR A 468 18.75 -14.58 24.90
C THR A 468 20.27 -14.77 25.02
N GLU A 469 21.01 -13.74 25.46
CA GLU A 469 22.46 -13.79 25.71
C GLU A 469 22.77 -14.74 26.89
N ALA A 470 23.54 -15.79 26.64
CA ALA A 470 23.97 -16.81 27.61
C ALA A 470 25.44 -16.67 28.05
N GLY A 471 26.25 -15.85 27.35
CA GLY A 471 27.65 -15.56 27.68
C GLY A 471 28.67 -16.60 27.20
N THR A 472 28.20 -17.72 26.63
CA THR A 472 29.00 -18.83 26.09
C THR A 472 29.03 -18.86 24.55
N GLU A 473 28.59 -17.79 23.91
CA GLU A 473 28.47 -17.69 22.46
C GLU A 473 29.82 -17.71 21.75
N ARG A 474 29.80 -18.20 20.50
CA ARG A 474 30.92 -18.05 19.58
C ARG A 474 31.23 -16.56 19.33
N LYS A 475 32.49 -16.29 18.98
CA LYS A 475 33.05 -14.93 18.85
C LYS A 475 32.13 -13.92 18.15
N ASN A 476 31.62 -14.23 16.97
CA ASN A 476 30.84 -13.26 16.18
C ASN A 476 29.40 -13.09 16.68
N LEU A 477 28.82 -14.11 17.32
CA LEU A 477 27.52 -13.96 17.98
C LEU A 477 27.65 -13.13 19.27
N LYS A 478 28.72 -13.30 20.04
CA LYS A 478 29.04 -12.41 21.17
C LYS A 478 29.22 -10.95 20.72
N GLU A 479 29.87 -10.74 19.57
CA GLU A 479 30.01 -9.41 18.98
C GLU A 479 28.66 -8.85 18.48
N ALA A 480 27.78 -9.69 17.95
CA ALA A 480 26.42 -9.32 17.57
C ALA A 480 25.62 -8.77 18.77
N TYR A 481 25.67 -9.46 19.93
CA TYR A 481 25.09 -8.96 21.18
C TYR A 481 25.70 -7.62 21.60
N ARG A 482 27.02 -7.46 21.50
CA ARG A 482 27.71 -6.20 21.83
C ARG A 482 27.26 -5.04 20.93
N LEU A 483 27.09 -5.29 19.63
CA LEU A 483 26.60 -4.30 18.67
C LEU A 483 25.18 -3.86 19.04
N LEU A 484 24.27 -4.82 19.24
CA LEU A 484 22.88 -4.55 19.61
C LEU A 484 22.74 -3.83 20.95
N LYS A 485 23.53 -4.20 21.96
CA LYS A 485 23.51 -3.58 23.31
C LYS A 485 23.89 -2.10 23.30
N ASN A 486 24.75 -1.67 22.37
CA ASN A 486 25.18 -0.28 22.23
C ASN A 486 24.34 0.51 21.21
N TRP A 487 23.41 -0.14 20.53
CA TRP A 487 22.66 0.45 19.44
C TRP A 487 21.36 1.10 19.92
N LYS A 488 21.15 2.35 19.51
CA LYS A 488 19.95 3.14 19.85
C LYS A 488 18.94 3.19 18.70
N GLY A 489 18.89 2.16 17.85
CA GLY A 489 17.96 2.09 16.72
C GLY A 489 18.28 3.01 15.53
N GLU A 490 19.49 3.56 15.44
CA GLU A 490 19.91 4.40 14.31
C GLU A 490 20.33 3.56 13.10
N GLU A 491 19.58 3.67 11.99
CA GLU A 491 19.75 2.89 10.75
C GLU A 491 20.55 3.68 9.70
N SER A 492 21.66 4.29 10.10
CA SER A 492 22.54 5.01 9.15
C SER A 492 23.28 4.05 8.22
N ILE A 493 23.79 4.55 7.08
CA ILE A 493 24.53 3.76 6.09
C ILE A 493 25.74 3.00 6.68
N LYS A 494 26.31 3.46 7.80
CA LYS A 494 27.47 2.84 8.45
C LYS A 494 27.10 1.91 9.62
N SER A 495 25.82 1.76 9.92
CA SER A 495 25.36 1.05 11.11
C SER A 495 25.48 -0.46 10.95
N SER A 496 26.42 -1.08 11.67
CA SER A 496 26.52 -2.55 11.73
C SER A 496 25.37 -3.21 12.46
N ALA A 497 24.91 -2.56 13.54
CA ALA A 497 23.79 -3.07 14.32
C ALA A 497 22.48 -3.05 13.52
N ALA A 498 22.28 -2.08 12.63
CA ALA A 498 21.10 -2.05 11.75
C ALA A 498 21.07 -3.23 10.77
N LEU A 499 22.17 -3.54 10.09
CA LEU A 499 22.22 -4.69 9.19
C LEU A 499 21.96 -6.01 9.93
N LEU A 500 22.60 -6.17 11.09
CA LEU A 500 22.38 -7.31 11.97
C LEU A 500 20.92 -7.42 12.41
N PHE A 501 20.32 -6.32 12.87
CA PHE A 501 18.93 -6.28 13.31
C PHE A 501 17.97 -6.65 12.18
N HIS A 502 18.13 -6.08 10.99
CA HIS A 502 17.26 -6.37 9.85
C HIS A 502 17.39 -7.82 9.34
N SER A 503 18.60 -8.40 9.40
CA SER A 503 18.79 -9.83 9.14
C SER A 503 18.10 -10.68 10.22
N ALA A 504 18.30 -10.37 11.50
CA ALA A 504 17.68 -11.09 12.62
C ALA A 504 16.14 -11.02 12.59
N ILE A 505 15.56 -9.85 12.27
CA ILE A 505 14.10 -9.71 12.11
C ILE A 505 13.58 -10.50 10.90
N ASN A 506 14.33 -10.55 9.79
CA ASN A 506 13.94 -11.38 8.65
C ASN A 506 13.90 -12.87 9.02
N LYS A 507 14.94 -13.37 9.72
CA LYS A 507 14.98 -14.74 10.23
C LYS A 507 13.87 -14.99 11.24
N LEU A 508 13.64 -14.07 12.16
CA LEU A 508 12.60 -14.18 13.19
C LEU A 508 11.21 -14.35 12.58
N ILE A 509 10.83 -13.50 11.64
CA ILE A 509 9.53 -13.61 10.95
C ILE A 509 9.42 -14.95 10.22
N ARG A 510 10.48 -15.41 9.57
CA ARG A 510 10.48 -16.71 8.88
C ARG A 510 10.41 -17.89 9.84
N ASN A 511 11.03 -17.78 11.01
CA ASN A 511 11.07 -18.84 12.02
C ASN A 511 9.80 -18.91 12.88
N ILE A 512 9.00 -17.85 12.93
CA ILE A 512 7.69 -17.82 13.63
C ILE A 512 6.54 -18.22 12.70
N TYR A 513 6.62 -17.90 11.40
CA TYR A 513 5.48 -18.07 10.50
C TYR A 513 5.74 -19.04 9.35
N GLY A 514 6.99 -19.42 9.10
CA GLY A 514 7.41 -20.05 7.86
C GLY A 514 6.87 -21.45 7.66
N ASP A 515 6.82 -22.23 8.73
CA ASP A 515 6.42 -23.62 8.76
C ASP A 515 4.91 -23.78 8.59
N GLU A 516 4.07 -23.05 9.34
CA GLU A 516 2.62 -23.13 9.10
C GLU A 516 2.21 -22.53 7.75
N MET A 517 2.83 -21.42 7.33
CA MET A 517 2.53 -20.84 6.01
C MET A 517 2.92 -21.78 4.87
N ALA A 518 3.94 -22.65 5.05
CA ALA A 518 4.30 -23.67 4.08
C ALA A 518 3.23 -24.76 3.93
N LEU A 519 2.44 -25.04 4.98
CA LEU A 519 1.33 -26.00 4.92
C LEU A 519 0.14 -25.48 4.10
N LEU A 520 -0.04 -24.15 4.03
CA LEU A 520 -1.10 -23.54 3.22
C LEU A 520 -0.82 -23.71 1.73
N GLY A 521 0.42 -23.58 1.30
CA GLY A 521 0.82 -23.82 -0.08
C GLY A 521 1.94 -22.92 -0.56
N LYS A 522 2.15 -22.89 -1.87
CA LYS A 522 3.14 -22.02 -2.50
C LYS A 522 2.72 -20.55 -2.33
N HIS A 523 3.70 -19.66 -2.20
CA HIS A 523 3.51 -18.20 -2.09
C HIS A 523 2.82 -17.65 -0.84
N TYR A 524 2.22 -18.46 0.06
CA TYR A 524 1.59 -17.93 1.29
C TYR A 524 2.58 -17.21 2.20
N LEU A 525 3.75 -17.80 2.45
CA LEU A 525 4.79 -17.13 3.22
C LEU A 525 5.24 -15.83 2.54
N GLU A 526 5.45 -15.86 1.21
CA GLU A 526 5.83 -14.69 0.42
C GLU A 526 4.81 -13.57 0.55
N ALA A 527 3.53 -13.92 0.50
CA ALA A 527 2.41 -13.00 0.57
C ALA A 527 2.23 -12.44 1.99
N PHE A 528 2.31 -13.29 3.02
CA PHE A 528 2.18 -12.90 4.42
C PHE A 528 3.30 -11.96 4.86
N ILE A 529 4.56 -12.26 4.55
CA ILE A 529 5.67 -11.34 4.84
C ILE A 529 5.66 -10.12 3.90
N GLY A 530 4.86 -10.13 2.84
CA GLY A 530 4.51 -8.95 2.06
C GLY A 530 3.55 -7.99 2.78
N LEU A 531 2.77 -8.47 3.76
CA LEU A 531 1.85 -7.66 4.57
C LEU A 531 2.58 -6.92 5.69
N LYS A 532 3.55 -6.07 5.34
CA LYS A 532 4.54 -5.53 6.31
C LYS A 532 3.96 -4.86 7.54
N TYR A 533 2.87 -4.13 7.39
CA TYR A 533 2.25 -3.41 8.49
C TYR A 533 1.51 -4.36 9.43
N LEU A 534 0.92 -5.42 8.89
CA LEU A 534 0.20 -6.42 9.67
C LEU A 534 1.17 -7.33 10.41
N HIS A 535 2.15 -7.93 9.73
CA HIS A 535 3.06 -8.86 10.40
C HIS A 535 3.98 -8.14 11.41
N SER A 536 4.39 -6.88 11.19
CA SER A 536 5.20 -6.17 12.18
C SER A 536 4.42 -5.84 13.45
N ARG A 537 3.13 -5.48 13.31
CA ARG A 537 2.23 -5.24 14.46
C ARG A 537 1.93 -6.55 15.20
N SER A 538 1.64 -7.61 14.45
CA SER A 538 1.49 -8.98 14.99
C SER A 538 2.74 -9.43 15.77
N LEU A 539 3.93 -9.19 15.22
CA LEU A 539 5.19 -9.54 15.88
C LEU A 539 5.35 -8.86 17.24
N ARG A 540 5.03 -7.56 17.35
CA ARG A 540 5.04 -6.84 18.65
C ARG A 540 4.10 -7.50 19.65
N ASP A 541 2.87 -7.77 19.23
CA ASP A 541 1.85 -8.35 20.10
C ASP A 541 2.25 -9.74 20.61
N ILE A 542 2.76 -10.59 19.72
CA ILE A 542 3.20 -11.96 20.05
C ILE A 542 4.43 -11.95 20.96
N LEU A 543 5.44 -11.13 20.68
CA LEU A 543 6.64 -11.04 21.52
C LEU A 543 6.31 -10.53 22.93
N LYS A 544 5.37 -9.59 23.06
CA LYS A 544 4.90 -9.04 24.34
C LYS A 544 4.11 -10.06 25.17
N LYS A 545 3.24 -10.86 24.54
CA LYS A 545 2.41 -11.87 25.23
C LYS A 545 3.22 -13.05 25.78
N ASN A 546 4.44 -13.29 25.26
CA ASN A 546 5.35 -14.38 25.64
C ASN A 546 4.78 -15.81 25.49
N LYS A 547 3.55 -15.95 25.00
CA LYS A 547 2.88 -17.22 24.75
C LYS A 547 2.12 -17.09 23.43
N SER A 548 2.53 -17.86 22.45
CA SER A 548 1.86 -17.99 21.15
C SER A 548 2.15 -19.37 20.61
N THR A 549 1.16 -19.98 19.98
CA THR A 549 1.32 -21.26 19.30
C THR A 549 2.16 -21.12 18.03
N TRP A 550 2.41 -19.90 17.54
CA TRP A 550 3.27 -19.62 16.38
C TRP A 550 4.77 -19.64 16.71
N PHE A 551 5.16 -19.87 17.97
CA PHE A 551 6.58 -20.15 18.26
C PHE A 551 6.96 -21.61 18.00
N ASP A 552 5.98 -22.49 17.97
CA ASP A 552 6.16 -23.93 17.73
C ASP A 552 6.54 -24.18 16.28
N ASP A 553 7.69 -24.81 16.03
CA ASP A 553 8.06 -25.28 14.71
C ASP A 553 7.41 -26.65 14.49
N VAL A 554 6.32 -26.69 13.72
CA VAL A 554 5.51 -27.91 13.54
C VAL A 554 6.26 -29.07 12.88
N ARG A 555 7.51 -28.83 12.42
CA ARG A 555 8.41 -29.83 11.82
C ARG A 555 9.28 -30.55 12.86
N THR A 556 9.43 -30.02 14.08
CA THR A 556 10.27 -30.61 15.15
C THR A 556 9.52 -31.66 15.99
N GLY A 557 8.28 -31.96 15.62
CA GLY A 557 7.54 -33.14 16.08
C GLY A 557 6.90 -32.91 17.44
N LYS A 558 7.52 -33.45 18.51
CA LYS A 558 6.99 -33.33 19.89
C LYS A 558 7.65 -32.22 20.71
N TYR A 559 8.71 -31.65 20.17
CA TYR A 559 9.35 -30.50 20.79
C TYR A 559 8.52 -29.26 20.48
N VAL A 560 8.34 -28.38 21.46
CA VAL A 560 7.65 -27.09 21.27
C VAL A 560 8.63 -26.01 21.66
N GLU A 561 9.09 -25.24 20.68
CA GLU A 561 10.03 -24.16 20.90
C GLU A 561 9.38 -23.03 21.69
N SER A 562 10.16 -22.45 22.60
CA SER A 562 9.84 -21.21 23.28
C SER A 562 10.18 -19.99 22.42
N ARG A 563 9.57 -18.85 22.75
CA ARG A 563 9.91 -17.55 22.15
C ARG A 563 11.41 -17.27 22.15
N ASP A 564 12.06 -17.53 23.29
CA ASP A 564 13.48 -17.18 23.48
C ASP A 564 14.40 -18.10 22.68
N GLU A 565 14.01 -19.35 22.45
CA GLU A 565 14.72 -20.26 21.54
C GLU A 565 14.60 -19.80 20.09
N ILE A 566 13.41 -19.40 19.64
CA ILE A 566 13.19 -18.87 18.30
C ILE A 566 13.95 -17.56 18.09
N LEU A 567 13.96 -16.66 19.07
CA LEU A 567 14.75 -15.43 19.05
C LEU A 567 16.24 -15.71 18.92
N LYS A 568 16.77 -16.61 19.77
CA LYS A 568 18.18 -16.99 19.75
C LYS A 568 18.58 -17.62 18.42
N ARG A 569 17.80 -18.60 17.94
CA ARG A 569 17.99 -19.26 16.64
C ARG A 569 18.03 -18.24 15.51
N SER A 570 17.11 -17.28 15.52
CA SER A 570 17.02 -16.26 14.48
C SER A 570 18.21 -15.30 14.47
N LEU A 571 18.74 -14.94 15.64
CA LEU A 571 19.97 -14.14 15.73
C LEU A 571 21.19 -14.93 15.28
N GLU A 572 21.29 -16.22 15.65
CA GLU A 572 22.36 -17.11 15.20
C GLU A 572 22.37 -17.27 13.67
N GLU A 573 21.20 -17.51 13.06
CA GLU A 573 21.05 -17.59 11.61
C GLU A 573 21.37 -16.28 10.90
N ALA A 574 21.04 -15.14 11.51
CA ALA A 574 21.38 -13.83 10.97
C ALA A 574 22.89 -13.58 10.97
N VAL A 575 23.58 -13.93 12.06
CA VAL A 575 25.04 -13.83 12.12
C VAL A 575 25.67 -14.74 11.07
N ASN A 576 25.21 -15.99 10.94
CA ASN A 576 25.69 -16.91 9.90
C ASN A 576 25.48 -16.34 8.48
N GLU A 577 24.28 -15.80 8.20
CA GLU A 577 23.98 -15.18 6.91
C GLU A 577 24.92 -14.01 6.60
N LEU A 578 25.23 -13.16 7.58
CA LEU A 578 26.13 -12.02 7.37
C LEU A 578 27.59 -12.45 7.21
N GLU A 579 28.02 -13.49 7.92
CA GLU A 579 29.35 -14.08 7.72
C GLU A 579 29.52 -14.61 6.30
N ASP A 580 28.50 -15.29 5.77
CA ASP A 580 28.52 -15.86 4.42
C ASP A 580 28.40 -14.79 3.33
N ARG A 581 27.52 -13.80 3.54
CA ARG A 581 27.18 -12.80 2.53
C ARG A 581 28.17 -11.64 2.46
N VAL A 582 28.61 -11.14 3.61
CA VAL A 582 29.44 -9.92 3.72
C VAL A 582 30.86 -10.25 4.17
N GLY A 583 31.03 -11.33 4.93
CA GLY A 583 32.31 -11.81 5.42
C GLY A 583 32.37 -11.89 6.96
N PRO A 584 33.38 -12.57 7.50
CA PRO A 584 33.46 -12.95 8.92
C PRO A 584 33.82 -11.80 9.87
N ASN A 585 34.01 -10.57 9.38
CA ASN A 585 34.41 -9.42 10.19
C ASN A 585 33.20 -8.51 10.46
N PRO A 586 32.65 -8.44 11.68
CA PRO A 586 31.47 -7.63 11.97
C PRO A 586 31.60 -6.13 11.68
N THR A 587 32.82 -5.60 11.56
CA THR A 587 33.05 -4.21 11.16
C THR A 587 32.74 -3.92 9.68
N SER A 588 32.66 -4.95 8.82
CA SER A 588 32.26 -4.80 7.42
C SER A 588 30.74 -4.83 7.20
N TRP A 589 29.97 -5.20 8.22
CA TRP A 589 28.51 -5.37 8.16
C TRP A 589 27.73 -4.05 8.08
N GLN A 590 28.12 -3.11 7.23
CA GLN A 590 27.49 -1.80 7.17
C GLN A 590 26.15 -1.85 6.43
N TRP A 591 25.10 -1.26 7.02
CA TRP A 591 23.75 -1.24 6.43
C TRP A 591 23.75 -0.78 4.97
N GLY A 592 24.44 0.31 4.64
CA GLY A 592 24.47 0.90 3.29
C GLY A 592 25.16 0.04 2.23
N ASN A 593 25.93 -0.99 2.60
CA ASN A 593 26.51 -1.93 1.64
C ASN A 593 25.44 -2.88 1.07
N GLU A 594 24.50 -3.30 1.91
CA GLU A 594 23.41 -4.19 1.54
C GLU A 594 22.13 -3.42 1.17
N HIS A 595 21.84 -2.35 1.90
CA HIS A 595 20.71 -1.44 1.71
C HIS A 595 21.10 -0.27 0.81
N SER A 596 20.64 -0.34 -0.44
CA SER A 596 20.92 0.68 -1.44
C SER A 596 19.72 0.90 -2.35
N LEU A 597 19.59 2.13 -2.80
CA LEU A 597 18.58 2.61 -3.72
C LEU A 597 19.08 2.51 -5.16
N THR A 598 18.29 1.87 -6.01
CA THR A 598 18.40 2.00 -7.46
C THR A 598 17.07 2.54 -7.97
N HIS A 599 17.10 3.46 -8.94
CA HIS A 599 15.92 3.84 -9.70
C HIS A 599 15.83 2.92 -10.93
N PRO A 600 15.03 1.84 -10.87
CA PRO A 600 14.90 0.89 -11.96
C PRO A 600 14.07 1.46 -13.11
N HIS A 601 14.51 1.18 -14.33
CA HIS A 601 13.69 1.31 -15.53
C HIS A 601 13.15 -0.06 -15.95
N VAL A 602 11.96 -0.09 -16.54
CA VAL A 602 11.32 -1.34 -16.99
C VAL A 602 12.23 -2.12 -17.96
N LEU A 603 12.73 -1.45 -19.00
CA LEU A 603 13.67 -2.04 -19.98
C LEU A 603 15.06 -2.31 -19.38
N GLY A 604 15.38 -1.70 -18.23
CA GLY A 604 16.63 -1.92 -17.50
C GLY A 604 16.74 -3.31 -16.87
N LYS A 605 15.65 -4.10 -16.85
CA LYS A 605 15.66 -5.53 -16.48
C LYS A 605 16.47 -6.37 -17.49
N ILE A 606 16.50 -5.96 -18.76
CA ILE A 606 17.27 -6.63 -19.80
C ILE A 606 18.71 -6.12 -19.72
N LYS A 607 19.64 -6.96 -19.27
CA LYS A 607 21.03 -6.57 -18.97
C LYS A 607 21.73 -5.87 -20.14
N ILE A 608 21.53 -6.32 -21.37
CA ILE A 608 22.15 -5.72 -22.55
C ILE A 608 21.58 -4.32 -22.84
N LEU A 609 20.27 -4.12 -22.70
CA LEU A 609 19.63 -2.81 -22.85
C LEU A 609 20.08 -1.85 -21.75
N ASN A 610 20.14 -2.33 -20.50
CA ASN A 610 20.65 -1.51 -19.40
C ASN A 610 22.13 -1.13 -19.60
N TRP A 611 22.95 -2.04 -20.13
CA TRP A 611 24.36 -1.74 -20.41
C TRP A 611 24.52 -0.69 -21.51
N LEU A 612 23.74 -0.79 -22.60
CA LEU A 612 23.77 0.15 -23.72
C LEU A 612 23.24 1.55 -23.34
N PHE A 613 22.07 1.60 -22.70
CA PHE A 613 21.33 2.84 -22.47
C PHE A 613 21.43 3.39 -21.05
N LYS A 614 22.05 2.64 -20.12
CA LYS A 614 22.20 3.01 -18.71
C LYS A 614 20.86 3.40 -18.05
N PHE A 615 19.82 2.61 -18.35
CA PHE A 615 18.47 2.91 -17.93
C PHE A 615 18.29 2.98 -16.40
N ASN A 616 18.93 2.08 -15.66
CA ASN A 616 18.88 2.08 -14.19
C ASN A 616 19.87 3.10 -13.62
N VAL A 617 19.43 3.89 -12.62
CA VAL A 617 20.27 4.87 -11.94
C VAL A 617 20.60 4.40 -10.52
N GLY A 618 21.89 4.32 -10.17
CA GLY A 618 22.39 3.76 -8.90
C GLY A 618 23.25 2.51 -9.12
N PRO A 619 23.48 1.67 -8.08
CA PRO A 619 22.93 1.77 -6.72
C PRO A 619 23.61 2.88 -5.88
N PHE A 620 22.84 3.52 -4.99
CA PHE A 620 23.32 4.47 -3.98
C PHE A 620 23.11 3.88 -2.57
N PRO A 621 24.13 3.86 -1.69
CA PRO A 621 23.93 3.46 -0.29
C PRO A 621 22.84 4.30 0.37
N SER A 622 21.95 3.64 1.13
CA SER A 622 20.83 4.30 1.78
C SER A 622 20.71 3.90 3.24
N GLY A 623 20.11 4.78 4.04
CA GLY A 623 19.80 4.55 5.45
C GLY A 623 18.29 4.48 5.67
N GLY A 624 17.91 4.12 6.90
CA GLY A 624 16.51 3.95 7.30
C GLY A 624 15.92 2.61 6.84
N SER A 625 14.63 2.46 7.14
CA SER A 625 13.79 1.30 6.83
C SER A 625 12.34 1.75 6.67
N ASP A 626 11.38 0.82 6.55
CA ASP A 626 9.96 1.18 6.58
C ASP A 626 9.46 1.66 7.96
N LYS A 627 10.33 1.63 8.99
CA LYS A 627 10.03 2.03 10.38
C LYS A 627 10.61 3.39 10.76
N THR A 628 11.39 4.03 9.89
CA THR A 628 12.03 5.33 10.13
C THR A 628 11.32 6.47 9.37
N PRO A 629 11.36 7.73 9.86
CA PRO A 629 10.85 8.88 9.11
C PRO A 629 11.44 8.99 7.70
N ASN A 630 12.77 8.88 7.57
CA ASN A 630 13.42 8.71 6.28
C ASN A 630 13.22 7.28 5.79
N ALA A 631 12.08 7.02 5.14
CA ALA A 631 11.70 5.65 4.82
C ALA A 631 12.63 5.00 3.80
N GLY A 632 13.19 3.84 4.19
CA GLY A 632 14.05 2.95 3.41
C GLY A 632 13.41 1.58 3.22
N GLY A 633 12.19 1.51 2.69
CA GLY A 633 11.47 0.24 2.59
C GLY A 633 12.15 -0.78 1.66
N TYR A 634 12.32 -2.02 2.13
CA TYR A 634 12.81 -3.15 1.32
C TYR A 634 11.85 -4.35 1.38
N SER A 635 11.97 -5.29 0.45
CA SER A 635 11.15 -6.50 0.44
C SER A 635 11.72 -7.55 1.40
N PHE A 636 10.91 -8.07 2.32
CA PHE A 636 11.29 -9.20 3.18
C PHE A 636 11.56 -10.50 2.39
N ASN A 637 11.02 -10.60 1.17
CA ASN A 637 11.27 -11.71 0.25
C ASN A 637 12.62 -11.59 -0.47
N LYS A 638 13.07 -10.35 -0.73
CA LYS A 638 14.34 -10.05 -1.43
C LYS A 638 15.13 -8.94 -0.71
N PRO A 639 15.61 -9.20 0.51
CA PRO A 639 16.34 -8.20 1.29
C PRO A 639 17.78 -7.96 0.76
N PHE A 640 18.40 -6.80 0.94
CA PHE A 640 17.95 -5.62 1.67
C PHE A 640 17.81 -4.39 0.76
N LYS A 641 17.78 -4.55 -0.58
CA LYS A 641 17.74 -3.38 -1.49
C LYS A 641 16.49 -2.53 -1.25
N GLN A 642 16.69 -1.21 -1.17
CA GLN A 642 15.60 -0.26 -1.00
C GLN A 642 14.73 -0.28 -2.26
N THR A 643 13.46 -0.65 -2.12
CA THR A 643 12.49 -0.68 -3.22
C THR A 643 11.57 0.52 -3.19
N ALA A 644 11.31 1.08 -1.99
CA ALA A 644 10.48 2.26 -1.81
C ALA A 644 11.06 3.17 -0.73
N GLY A 645 10.62 4.41 -0.74
CA GLY A 645 11.03 5.44 0.19
C GLY A 645 10.45 6.77 -0.23
N ALA A 646 10.90 7.86 0.37
CA ALA A 646 10.45 9.18 -0.02
C ALA A 646 10.73 9.48 -1.50
N SER A 647 9.68 9.31 -2.29
CA SER A 647 9.69 9.46 -3.75
C SER A 647 9.65 10.94 -4.16
N MET A 648 9.26 11.81 -3.24
CA MET A 648 9.48 13.25 -3.25
C MET A 648 9.49 13.75 -1.79
N ARG A 649 9.95 14.99 -1.59
CA ARG A 649 9.90 15.69 -0.30
C ARG A 649 9.49 17.13 -0.54
N ARG A 650 8.50 17.62 0.20
CA ARG A 650 8.12 19.04 0.18
C ARG A 650 7.95 19.56 1.60
N ILE A 651 8.45 20.78 1.80
CA ILE A 651 8.19 21.60 2.98
C ILE A 651 7.67 22.93 2.46
N VAL A 652 6.54 23.38 2.97
CA VAL A 652 5.94 24.69 2.67
C VAL A 652 6.11 25.59 3.87
N ASP A 653 6.72 26.76 3.64
CA ASP A 653 6.95 27.80 4.63
C ASP A 653 6.04 28.99 4.34
N PHE A 654 5.06 29.21 5.21
CA PHE A 654 4.06 30.27 5.04
C PHE A 654 4.59 31.68 5.31
N SER A 655 5.84 31.82 5.76
CA SER A 655 6.53 33.12 5.78
C SER A 655 7.04 33.54 4.39
N ASN A 656 7.08 32.61 3.43
CA ASN A 656 7.61 32.78 2.07
C ASN A 656 6.76 32.01 1.04
N LEU A 657 5.44 32.22 1.07
CA LEU A 657 4.48 31.53 0.19
C LEU A 657 4.43 32.10 -1.24
#